data_AF-A0ABD3X6W8-F1
#
_entry.id   AF-A0ABD3X6W8-F1
#
_cell.length_a   1.000
_cell.length_b   1.000
_cell.length_c   1.000
_cell.angle_alpha   90.00
_cell.angle_beta   90.00
_cell.angle_gamma   90.00
#
_symmetry.space_group_name_H-M   'P 1'
#
loop_
_entity.id
_entity.type
_entity.pdbx_description
1 polymer ?
#
loop_
_entity_poly.entity_id
_entity_poly.type
_entity_poly.pdbx_seq_one_letter_code
_entity_poly.pdbx_strand_id
1 'polypeptide(L)'
;MLRSRITVGIIHGLLLSLYFLVIYIPDIKATLGSTCTDCNGTNEICQNGTNTCVCADGFYDSDGNATGGTCTQKLDLGSTCPTLVGEKVCNDSNAECSGGKCVCGSNYYHDNATVTAPNGTCQKKLDLGSTCPTLVGEKVCNDSNAECSGGKCVCGSNYYDDNGATISAGTCRLKLDLGSTCPTLVGEKVCNDSNAECSGGKCVCGSNYYDDNGATTSAGTCQPKLDLGSTCATLVGEKVCNDSNAECSGGKCVCGSNYYDDNGATTSAGTCRLKLDLGSTCPTLVGEKVCNDSNAECSGGKCVCGSNYYDDNGAPISAGTCRLKLDLGSTCPILVGEKVCNDSNAECSGGKCVCGSNYYDDNGATTSAGTCRLKLDLGSTCPTLVGEKVCNDSNAECSGGKCVCGSNYYDDNGATTSAGTCRPKLDLGSTCPILVGEKVCNDSNAECSGGKCVCGSNYYDDNGGTTSAGTCRLTSNLQVKSLVYGTITENTIEISWTPPNDTAAVSYYRVVYGPADTTTIINQTNVGNQTSFVLNNLDPGKKYSISVFSVNNQTDLNERSTSKTQNQTTKPSTPGALSQDMDIDANSGNITLQWNSSVGVVTGYIGSLENKTTLFIYKKTFNTSGITPNQTFSGLKSGTWYNFTVQAVVGYADTMTLYSGILSQLIKTKVQAPNPPTNLTCFNETDRSITLKWIQPESPNGDIISYIIVINQTQPSQQQFNDTSQGTNVQHTVNGLTAGSFYTFHVYTVNENYTSTSFAELTSCATKPQ
;
A
#
# COMPACT_ATOMS: atom_id res chain seq x y z
N MET A 1 9.04 128.24 31.95
CA MET A 1 8.22 128.95 32.96
C MET A 1 8.69 128.55 34.36
N LEU A 2 8.48 129.39 35.38
CA LEU A 2 9.04 129.30 36.76
C LEU A 2 10.60 129.39 36.75
N ARG A 3 11.30 130.37 37.35
CA ARG A 3 11.27 131.13 38.64
C ARG A 3 12.06 130.45 39.78
N SER A 4 12.77 131.13 40.70
CA SER A 4 13.47 132.46 40.81
C SER A 4 13.73 132.77 42.33
N ARG A 5 14.72 133.64 42.69
CA ARG A 5 14.65 134.85 43.61
C ARG A 5 15.90 135.09 44.52
N ILE A 6 16.57 136.29 44.53
CA ILE A 6 16.46 137.54 45.39
C ILE A 6 17.42 137.57 46.62
N THR A 7 18.12 138.64 47.11
CA THR A 7 18.71 139.94 46.61
C THR A 7 19.57 140.65 47.71
N VAL A 8 20.54 141.53 47.33
CA VAL A 8 21.04 142.77 48.04
C VAL A 8 21.84 142.62 49.37
N GLY A 9 22.82 143.47 49.76
CA GLY A 9 23.59 144.55 49.06
C GLY A 9 24.13 145.72 49.96
N ILE A 10 25.05 146.56 49.41
CA ILE A 10 25.49 147.95 49.82
C ILE A 10 26.30 148.12 51.16
N ILE A 11 27.32 149.02 51.33
CA ILE A 11 27.31 150.47 51.73
C ILE A 11 28.74 151.14 51.64
N HIS A 12 28.81 152.49 51.68
CA HIS A 12 29.99 153.43 51.61
C HIS A 12 30.86 153.51 52.90
N GLY A 13 31.97 154.28 53.08
CA GLY A 13 32.81 155.16 52.22
C GLY A 13 33.52 156.33 52.99
N LEU A 14 34.12 157.30 52.26
CA LEU A 14 34.72 158.61 52.65
C LEU A 14 36.22 158.75 53.09
N LEU A 15 36.76 159.97 52.89
CA LEU A 15 38.19 160.39 52.96
C LEU A 15 38.44 161.50 54.00
N LEU A 16 39.72 161.78 54.34
CA LEU A 16 40.35 163.12 54.12
C LEU A 16 41.90 163.08 54.24
N SER A 17 42.58 164.21 53.99
CA SER A 17 43.95 164.28 53.43
C SER A 17 44.83 165.44 53.93
N LEU A 18 46.16 165.34 53.84
CA LEU A 18 47.11 166.48 53.83
C LEU A 18 48.46 166.15 53.15
N TYR A 19 49.23 167.17 52.77
CA TYR A 19 50.52 167.14 52.03
C TYR A 19 51.72 166.84 52.99
N PHE A 20 52.99 166.61 52.59
CA PHE A 20 53.81 167.09 51.44
C PHE A 20 55.05 166.18 51.16
N LEU A 21 55.74 166.45 50.03
CA LEU A 21 57.13 166.06 49.66
C LEU A 21 57.36 164.67 49.01
N VAL A 22 58.43 164.58 48.21
CA VAL A 22 58.74 163.46 47.29
C VAL A 22 60.15 162.91 47.53
N ILE A 23 60.30 161.58 47.55
CA ILE A 23 61.55 160.82 47.38
C ILE A 23 61.25 159.63 46.45
N TYR A 24 62.20 159.22 45.61
CA TYR A 24 62.04 158.20 44.58
C TYR A 24 62.79 156.90 44.94
N ILE A 25 62.17 155.73 44.70
CA ILE A 25 62.72 154.38 44.95
C ILE A 25 62.25 153.47 43.78
N PRO A 26 63.10 152.60 43.21
CA PRO A 26 62.75 151.73 42.07
C PRO A 26 62.06 150.42 42.45
N ASP A 27 61.34 149.82 41.48
CA ASP A 27 60.62 148.54 41.60
C ASP A 27 61.52 147.29 41.62
N ILE A 28 60.95 146.16 42.08
CA ILE A 28 61.61 144.85 42.22
C ILE A 28 60.73 143.74 41.60
N LYS A 29 61.32 142.75 40.91
CA LYS A 29 60.64 141.60 40.28
C LYS A 29 60.70 140.31 41.12
N ALA A 30 59.83 139.33 40.81
CA ALA A 30 59.70 138.05 41.53
C ALA A 30 60.36 136.85 40.81
N THR A 31 60.63 135.78 41.56
CA THR A 31 61.37 134.56 41.13
C THR A 31 60.48 133.30 41.05
N LEU A 32 60.94 132.23 40.37
CA LEU A 32 60.23 130.94 40.29
C LEU A 32 59.71 130.45 41.66
N GLY A 33 58.46 129.97 41.67
CA GLY A 33 57.72 129.54 42.87
C GLY A 33 57.17 130.68 43.75
N SER A 34 57.67 131.91 43.58
CA SER A 34 57.22 133.07 44.35
C SER A 34 55.98 133.71 43.74
N THR A 35 55.23 134.50 44.54
CA THR A 35 54.06 135.23 44.06
C THR A 35 54.45 136.43 43.20
N CYS A 36 53.71 136.65 42.11
CA CYS A 36 54.13 137.51 41.00
C CYS A 36 53.01 138.42 40.45
N THR A 37 53.46 139.53 39.89
CA THR A 37 52.81 140.28 38.80
C THR A 37 53.62 140.21 37.50
N ASP A 38 54.94 139.97 37.61
CA ASP A 38 55.88 139.71 36.52
C ASP A 38 57.04 138.83 37.06
N CYS A 39 57.63 137.99 36.21
CA CYS A 39 58.65 136.99 36.58
C CYS A 39 60.04 137.40 36.08
N ASN A 40 61.09 136.78 36.64
CA ASN A 40 62.48 137.20 36.41
C ASN A 40 63.30 136.20 35.58
N GLY A 41 62.94 134.91 35.55
CA GLY A 41 63.66 133.89 34.78
C GLY A 41 63.15 133.67 33.35
N THR A 42 63.89 132.87 32.60
CA THR A 42 63.55 132.55 31.19
C THR A 42 62.68 131.29 31.14
N ASN A 43 61.64 131.31 30.28
CA ASN A 43 60.58 130.29 30.22
C ASN A 43 59.72 130.16 31.50
N GLU A 44 59.84 131.14 32.41
CA GLU A 44 58.90 131.32 33.52
C GLU A 44 57.67 132.11 33.05
N ILE A 45 56.49 131.73 33.50
CA ILE A 45 55.23 132.48 33.32
C ILE A 45 54.54 132.67 34.67
N CYS A 46 53.97 133.85 34.91
CA CYS A 46 53.14 134.08 36.09
C CYS A 46 51.77 133.41 35.86
N GLN A 47 51.49 132.32 36.58
CA GLN A 47 50.31 131.50 36.31
C GLN A 47 49.03 132.18 36.79
N ASN A 48 48.17 132.58 35.85
CA ASN A 48 46.85 133.13 36.13
C ASN A 48 46.01 132.13 36.94
N GLY A 49 45.70 132.47 38.19
CA GLY A 49 44.92 131.64 39.12
C GLY A 49 45.64 131.40 40.45
N THR A 50 46.93 131.10 40.43
CA THR A 50 47.79 131.02 41.63
C THR A 50 48.61 132.29 41.85
N ASN A 51 48.83 133.09 40.80
CA ASN A 51 49.75 134.22 40.78
C ASN A 51 51.17 133.83 41.22
N THR A 52 51.65 132.65 40.82
CA THR A 52 53.03 132.17 41.06
C THR A 52 53.80 132.01 39.75
N CYS A 53 55.11 132.28 39.76
CA CYS A 53 55.98 131.98 38.62
C CYS A 53 56.17 130.46 38.49
N VAL A 54 55.81 129.90 37.34
CA VAL A 54 55.92 128.46 36.99
C VAL A 54 56.54 128.30 35.60
N CYS A 55 56.96 127.09 35.24
CA CYS A 55 57.48 126.80 33.90
C CYS A 55 56.38 126.82 32.83
N ALA A 56 56.72 127.33 31.64
CA ALA A 56 55.84 127.34 30.48
C ALA A 56 55.57 125.93 29.92
N ASP A 57 54.50 125.78 29.13
CA ASP A 57 54.18 124.52 28.46
C ASP A 57 55.35 124.00 27.59
N GLY A 58 55.56 122.69 27.64
CA GLY A 58 56.74 122.03 27.06
C GLY A 58 57.95 121.93 28.01
N PHE A 59 57.92 122.61 29.17
CA PHE A 59 58.97 122.58 30.20
C PHE A 59 58.47 121.98 31.53
N TYR A 60 59.41 121.60 32.40
CA TYR A 60 59.21 121.10 33.76
C TYR A 60 60.29 121.69 34.69
N ASP A 61 60.07 121.68 36.02
CA ASP A 61 61.08 122.15 36.98
C ASP A 61 62.13 121.05 37.22
N SER A 62 63.38 121.29 36.79
CA SER A 62 64.46 120.31 36.97
C SER A 62 65.07 120.29 38.38
N ASP A 63 64.86 121.35 39.16
CA ASP A 63 65.48 121.55 40.48
C ASP A 63 64.49 121.28 41.63
N GLY A 64 63.18 121.34 41.35
CA GLY A 64 62.09 120.79 42.17
C GLY A 64 61.93 121.44 43.54
N ASN A 65 62.32 122.70 43.69
CA ASN A 65 62.42 123.38 44.98
C ASN A 65 61.82 124.78 44.91
N ALA A 66 60.86 125.08 45.79
CA ALA A 66 59.82 126.10 45.60
C ALA A 66 60.28 127.58 45.64
N THR A 67 61.58 127.85 45.60
CA THR A 67 62.16 129.20 45.46
C THR A 67 63.43 129.14 44.62
N GLY A 68 63.31 129.43 43.31
CA GLY A 68 64.47 129.68 42.43
C GLY A 68 65.10 128.49 41.67
N GLY A 69 64.29 127.53 41.23
CA GLY A 69 64.71 126.49 40.27
C GLY A 69 64.77 126.95 38.80
N THR A 70 65.05 126.02 37.88
CA THR A 70 65.24 126.26 36.44
C THR A 70 64.29 125.42 35.58
N CYS A 71 63.71 126.00 34.54
CA CYS A 71 62.76 125.33 33.65
C CYS A 71 63.44 124.60 32.48
N THR A 72 63.31 123.26 32.45
CA THR A 72 63.96 122.35 31.48
C THR A 72 62.94 121.67 30.56
N GLN A 73 63.30 121.41 29.29
CA GLN A 73 62.37 120.86 28.29
C GLN A 73 61.99 119.39 28.57
N LYS A 74 60.72 119.03 28.32
CA LYS A 74 60.18 117.66 28.48
C LYS A 74 60.77 116.66 27.47
N LEU A 75 60.71 115.39 27.84
CA LEU A 75 61.49 114.29 27.23
C LEU A 75 60.62 113.37 26.36
N ASP A 76 61.12 113.02 25.17
CA ASP A 76 60.42 112.14 24.23
C ASP A 76 60.40 110.66 24.66
N LEU A 77 59.51 109.87 24.05
CA LEU A 77 59.38 108.44 24.30
C LEU A 77 60.70 107.68 24.05
N GLY A 78 61.01 106.74 24.92
CA GLY A 78 62.28 105.99 24.92
C GLY A 78 63.48 106.72 25.53
N SER A 79 63.40 108.05 25.73
CA SER A 79 64.47 108.84 26.38
C SER A 79 64.61 108.53 27.87
N THR A 80 65.84 108.64 28.38
CA THR A 80 66.16 108.50 29.80
C THR A 80 65.60 109.67 30.60
N CYS A 81 64.81 109.39 31.65
CA CYS A 81 64.11 110.40 32.44
C CYS A 81 64.55 110.38 33.92
N PRO A 82 64.65 111.55 34.59
CA PRO A 82 64.97 111.62 36.01
C PRO A 82 63.77 111.18 36.85
N THR A 83 64.02 110.39 37.89
CA THR A 83 62.99 109.87 38.81
C THR A 83 62.58 110.90 39.86
N LEU A 84 62.05 112.05 39.42
CA LEU A 84 61.35 113.01 40.26
C LEU A 84 59.86 112.65 40.31
N VAL A 85 59.27 112.64 41.50
CA VAL A 85 57.90 112.16 41.74
C VAL A 85 56.91 113.32 41.69
N GLY A 86 56.09 113.37 40.63
CA GLY A 86 54.89 114.22 40.58
C GLY A 86 54.69 115.02 39.30
N GLU A 87 55.76 115.40 38.61
CA GLU A 87 55.68 116.18 37.36
C GLU A 87 55.61 115.28 36.11
N LYS A 88 54.88 115.73 35.09
CA LYS A 88 54.91 115.10 33.74
C LYS A 88 56.19 115.50 33.01
N VAL A 89 57.27 114.75 33.25
CA VAL A 89 58.57 114.88 32.57
C VAL A 89 58.58 114.36 31.13
N CYS A 90 57.67 113.43 30.79
CA CYS A 90 57.54 112.87 29.44
C CYS A 90 56.61 113.72 28.55
N ASN A 91 56.88 113.72 27.24
CA ASN A 91 56.20 114.53 26.24
C ASN A 91 54.80 113.97 25.85
N ASP A 92 54.69 112.65 25.62
CA ASP A 92 53.38 112.00 25.38
C ASP A 92 52.55 111.92 26.67
N SER A 93 51.29 112.36 26.58
CA SER A 93 50.31 112.35 27.67
C SER A 93 50.02 110.97 28.31
N ASN A 94 50.23 109.88 27.56
CA ASN A 94 50.03 108.47 27.97
C ASN A 94 51.36 107.76 28.30
N ALA A 95 52.49 108.47 28.26
CA ALA A 95 53.79 107.97 28.67
C ALA A 95 54.07 108.28 30.14
N GLU A 96 54.79 107.38 30.81
CA GLU A 96 55.26 107.52 32.19
C GLU A 96 56.76 107.21 32.29
N CYS A 97 57.44 107.80 33.27
CA CYS A 97 58.85 107.51 33.55
C CYS A 97 58.96 106.21 34.35
N SER A 98 59.06 105.07 33.67
CA SER A 98 59.13 103.74 34.28
C SER A 98 60.41 103.02 33.85
N GLY A 99 61.10 102.38 34.80
CA GLY A 99 62.44 101.82 34.57
C GLY A 99 63.52 102.85 34.19
N GLY A 100 63.30 104.14 34.47
CA GLY A 100 64.22 105.23 34.09
C GLY A 100 64.10 105.70 32.64
N LYS A 101 63.06 105.28 31.91
CA LYS A 101 62.72 105.76 30.56
C LYS A 101 61.27 106.20 30.45
N CYS A 102 60.99 107.15 29.56
CA CYS A 102 59.62 107.41 29.13
C CYS A 102 59.11 106.21 28.32
N VAL A 103 58.09 105.51 28.83
CA VAL A 103 57.46 104.34 28.20
C VAL A 103 55.94 104.43 28.27
N CYS A 104 55.25 103.67 27.42
CA CYS A 104 53.79 103.67 27.36
C CYS A 104 53.17 102.92 28.55
N GLY A 105 52.12 103.49 29.15
CA GLY A 105 51.37 102.86 30.23
C GLY A 105 50.70 101.54 29.82
N SER A 106 50.36 100.69 30.80
CA SER A 106 50.02 99.26 30.62
C SER A 106 48.97 98.88 29.56
N ASN A 107 48.00 99.76 29.26
CA ASN A 107 46.95 99.55 28.26
C ASN A 107 47.34 99.96 26.82
N TYR A 108 48.54 100.51 26.66
CA TYR A 108 49.10 101.00 25.41
C TYR A 108 50.33 100.19 24.99
N TYR A 109 50.70 100.28 23.72
CA TYR A 109 51.96 99.80 23.15
C TYR A 109 52.67 100.98 22.46
N HIS A 110 53.97 100.84 22.19
CA HIS A 110 54.73 101.90 21.55
C HIS A 110 54.61 101.81 20.02
N ASP A 111 53.93 102.77 19.39
CA ASP A 111 53.85 102.83 17.92
C ASP A 111 55.19 103.35 17.36
N ASN A 112 56.09 102.40 17.10
CA ASN A 112 57.44 102.66 16.61
C ASN A 112 57.43 102.89 15.09
N ALA A 113 57.02 104.10 14.70
CA ALA A 113 56.98 104.58 13.32
C ALA A 113 58.39 104.76 12.69
N THR A 114 59.09 103.64 12.49
CA THR A 114 60.26 103.47 11.61
C THR A 114 61.52 104.30 11.90
N VAL A 115 62.16 104.08 13.07
CA VAL A 115 63.64 104.14 13.33
C VAL A 115 64.38 105.47 13.03
N THR A 116 63.75 106.47 12.42
CA THR A 116 64.38 107.68 11.85
C THR A 116 63.63 108.98 12.17
N ALA A 117 62.58 108.91 12.99
CA ALA A 117 61.90 110.05 13.59
C ALA A 117 61.80 109.83 15.12
N PRO A 118 62.20 110.79 15.98
CA PRO A 118 62.13 110.63 17.45
C PRO A 118 60.71 110.61 18.04
N ASN A 119 59.68 110.91 17.23
CA ASN A 119 58.35 111.31 17.70
C ASN A 119 57.35 110.14 17.65
N GLY A 120 57.67 109.03 18.33
CA GLY A 120 56.71 107.93 18.56
C GLY A 120 55.55 108.36 19.47
N THR A 121 54.45 107.61 19.48
CA THR A 121 53.30 107.85 20.39
C THR A 121 52.75 106.53 20.96
N CYS A 122 52.05 106.62 22.09
CA CYS A 122 51.46 105.47 22.77
C CYS A 122 50.05 105.16 22.23
N GLN A 123 49.91 104.01 21.56
CA GLN A 123 48.65 103.57 20.93
C GLN A 123 47.99 102.44 21.74
N LYS A 124 46.65 102.39 21.78
CA LYS A 124 45.92 101.44 22.63
C LYS A 124 46.02 100.01 22.08
N LYS A 125 46.20 99.02 22.97
CA LYS A 125 46.21 97.58 22.62
C LYS A 125 44.90 97.12 21.97
N LEU A 126 45.02 96.07 21.15
CA LEU A 126 44.03 95.65 20.16
C LEU A 126 43.25 94.41 20.63
N ASP A 127 41.93 94.43 20.43
CA ASP A 127 41.05 93.32 20.80
C ASP A 127 41.15 92.13 19.80
N LEU A 128 40.71 90.94 20.22
CA LEU A 128 40.69 89.74 19.37
C LEU A 128 39.92 89.96 18.05
N GLY A 129 40.40 89.33 16.97
CA GLY A 129 39.94 89.54 15.60
C GLY A 129 40.42 90.83 14.92
N SER A 130 40.92 91.81 15.68
CA SER A 130 41.41 93.10 15.15
C SER A 130 42.68 92.95 14.31
N THR A 131 42.82 93.78 13.28
CA THR A 131 44.03 93.87 12.45
C THR A 131 45.19 94.44 13.28
N CYS A 132 46.33 93.75 13.32
CA CYS A 132 47.49 94.13 14.13
C CYS A 132 48.74 94.36 13.27
N PRO A 133 49.61 95.33 13.62
CA PRO A 133 50.87 95.55 12.92
C PRO A 133 51.83 94.40 13.23
N THR A 134 52.50 93.86 12.21
CA THR A 134 53.48 92.76 12.33
C THR A 134 54.83 93.27 12.86
N LEU A 135 54.83 93.76 14.10
CA LEU A 135 56.01 94.14 14.86
C LEU A 135 56.47 92.97 15.75
N VAL A 136 57.77 92.67 15.72
CA VAL A 136 58.35 91.56 16.49
C VAL A 136 58.71 92.03 17.90
N GLY A 137 58.01 91.51 18.91
CA GLY A 137 58.47 91.53 20.32
C GLY A 137 57.56 92.22 21.35
N GLU A 138 56.56 93.00 20.95
CA GLU A 138 55.61 93.63 21.90
C GLU A 138 54.24 92.93 21.90
N LYS A 139 53.57 92.88 23.08
CA LYS A 139 52.18 92.42 23.20
C LYS A 139 51.21 93.51 22.71
N VAL A 140 50.98 93.54 21.40
CA VAL A 140 49.99 94.43 20.75
C VAL A 140 48.53 94.03 21.00
N CYS A 141 48.27 92.75 21.27
CA CYS A 141 46.94 92.23 21.57
C CYS A 141 46.55 92.40 23.06
N ASN A 142 45.25 92.51 23.33
CA ASN A 142 44.67 92.77 24.65
C ASN A 142 44.58 91.50 25.53
N ASP A 143 44.13 90.37 24.96
CA ASP A 143 44.12 89.06 25.63
C ASP A 143 45.56 88.51 25.78
N SER A 144 45.89 87.96 26.95
CA SER A 144 47.23 87.43 27.26
C SER A 144 47.62 86.18 26.46
N ASN A 145 46.63 85.43 25.97
CA ASN A 145 46.72 84.18 25.22
C ASN A 145 46.51 84.38 23.70
N ALA A 146 46.28 85.63 23.26
CA ALA A 146 46.21 86.01 21.87
C ALA A 146 47.57 86.50 21.34
N GLU A 147 47.83 86.21 20.06
CA GLU A 147 49.03 86.63 19.34
C GLU A 147 48.67 87.27 17.99
N CYS A 148 49.57 88.11 17.47
CA CYS A 148 49.41 88.73 16.16
C CYS A 148 49.87 87.75 15.06
N SER A 149 48.95 86.90 14.59
CA SER A 149 49.21 85.89 13.55
C SER A 149 48.34 86.12 12.33
N GLY A 150 48.92 85.99 11.13
CA GLY A 150 48.24 86.33 9.87
C GLY A 150 47.81 87.81 9.74
N GLY A 151 48.37 88.71 10.56
CA GLY A 151 47.97 90.13 10.62
C GLY A 151 46.72 90.42 11.45
N LYS A 152 46.24 89.46 12.25
CA LYS A 152 45.17 89.65 13.23
C LYS A 152 45.57 89.17 14.62
N CYS A 153 45.00 89.77 15.66
CA CYS A 153 45.00 89.16 16.99
C CYS A 153 44.11 87.90 16.95
N VAL A 154 44.71 86.73 17.17
CA VAL A 154 44.04 85.42 17.19
C VAL A 154 44.53 84.58 18.37
N CYS A 155 43.75 83.58 18.76
CA CYS A 155 44.11 82.69 19.86
C CYS A 155 45.25 81.72 19.51
N GLY A 156 46.17 81.49 20.44
CA GLY A 156 47.24 80.50 20.30
C GLY A 156 46.71 79.06 20.16
N SER A 157 47.54 78.15 19.64
CA SER A 157 47.15 76.81 19.12
C SER A 157 46.19 75.97 19.96
N ASN A 158 46.28 76.06 21.29
CA ASN A 158 45.52 75.24 22.24
C ASN A 158 44.19 75.88 22.66
N TYR A 159 43.90 77.07 22.15
CA TYR A 159 42.74 77.89 22.48
C TYR A 159 41.85 78.13 21.24
N TYR A 160 40.59 78.50 21.46
CA TYR A 160 39.65 78.98 20.47
C TYR A 160 39.08 80.34 20.92
N ASP A 161 38.57 81.14 19.98
CA ASP A 161 37.94 82.43 20.30
C ASP A 161 36.50 82.20 20.77
N ASP A 162 36.15 82.63 22.00
CA ASP A 162 34.76 82.55 22.47
C ASP A 162 33.81 83.57 21.82
N ASN A 163 34.34 84.38 20.90
CA ASN A 163 33.64 85.35 20.05
C ASN A 163 32.79 86.35 20.85
N GLY A 164 33.13 86.60 22.12
CA GLY A 164 32.45 87.59 22.94
C GLY A 164 31.03 87.18 23.34
N ALA A 165 30.81 85.89 23.60
CA ALA A 165 29.51 85.30 23.95
C ALA A 165 28.74 85.99 25.09
N THR A 166 29.39 86.85 25.87
CA THR A 166 28.76 87.75 26.86
C THR A 166 29.25 89.21 26.76
N ILE A 167 28.98 89.88 25.64
CA ILE A 167 28.98 91.36 25.44
C ILE A 167 30.31 92.11 25.64
N SER A 168 31.41 91.42 25.96
CA SER A 168 32.78 91.94 25.87
C SER A 168 33.41 91.59 24.52
N ALA A 169 34.58 92.15 24.22
CA ALA A 169 35.46 91.57 23.20
C ALA A 169 35.74 90.08 23.52
N GLY A 170 36.03 89.30 22.48
CA GLY A 170 36.29 87.86 22.60
C GLY A 170 37.47 87.55 23.50
N THR A 171 37.47 86.34 24.06
CA THR A 171 38.54 85.82 24.92
C THR A 171 38.92 84.39 24.57
N CYS A 172 40.21 84.09 24.64
CA CYS A 172 40.77 82.80 24.25
C CYS A 172 40.54 81.72 25.32
N ARG A 173 39.72 80.71 24.99
CA ARG A 173 39.40 79.58 25.88
C ARG A 173 40.06 78.29 25.43
N LEU A 174 40.46 77.43 26.37
CA LEU A 174 41.09 76.14 26.06
C LEU A 174 40.12 75.22 25.28
N LYS A 175 40.64 74.51 24.28
CA LYS A 175 39.87 73.53 23.48
C LYS A 175 39.35 72.36 24.32
N LEU A 176 38.29 71.72 23.82
CA LEU A 176 37.46 70.78 24.57
C LEU A 176 37.71 69.32 24.16
N ASP A 177 37.80 68.42 25.14
CA ASP A 177 37.98 66.98 24.91
C ASP A 177 36.70 66.29 24.41
N LEU A 178 36.81 65.05 23.92
CA LEU A 178 35.68 64.28 23.40
C LEU A 178 34.57 64.07 24.45
N GLY A 179 33.32 64.00 23.97
CA GLY A 179 32.12 63.94 24.81
C GLY A 179 31.74 65.23 25.55
N SER A 180 32.63 66.23 25.61
CA SER A 180 32.43 67.52 26.29
C SER A 180 31.39 68.38 25.58
N THR A 181 30.60 69.12 26.36
CA THR A 181 29.62 70.09 25.85
C THR A 181 30.31 71.27 25.18
N CYS A 182 30.02 71.52 23.90
CA CYS A 182 30.63 72.58 23.10
C CYS A 182 29.60 73.65 22.67
N PRO A 183 29.98 74.94 22.58
CA PRO A 183 29.13 75.97 22.00
C PRO A 183 28.88 75.70 20.52
N THR A 184 27.63 75.84 20.06
CA THR A 184 27.23 75.62 18.66
C THR A 184 27.60 76.80 17.75
N LEU A 185 28.90 77.11 17.67
CA LEU A 185 29.50 78.05 16.74
C LEU A 185 30.01 77.31 15.50
N VAL A 186 29.66 77.80 14.31
CA VAL A 186 29.97 77.12 13.04
C VAL A 186 31.33 77.58 12.51
N GLY A 187 32.26 76.64 12.36
CA GLY A 187 33.46 76.80 11.54
C GLY A 187 34.82 76.87 12.25
N GLU A 188 34.86 76.89 13.59
CA GLU A 188 36.12 76.92 14.35
C GLU A 188 36.41 75.56 15.02
N LYS A 189 37.70 75.18 15.15
CA LYS A 189 38.09 73.92 15.81
C LYS A 189 38.08 74.08 17.34
N VAL A 190 36.87 74.02 17.91
CA VAL A 190 36.60 74.07 19.36
C VAL A 190 37.07 72.79 20.07
N CYS A 191 37.03 71.64 19.39
CA CYS A 191 37.43 70.34 19.93
C CYS A 191 38.95 70.13 19.85
N ASN A 192 39.47 69.33 20.79
CA ASN A 192 40.90 69.04 20.97
C ASN A 192 41.43 68.04 19.91
N ASP A 193 40.69 66.94 19.68
CA ASP A 193 40.97 65.97 18.61
C ASP A 193 40.72 66.59 17.23
N SER A 194 41.66 66.41 16.30
CA SER A 194 41.59 66.98 14.95
C SER A 194 40.46 66.43 14.06
N ASN A 195 39.94 65.24 14.39
CA ASN A 195 38.88 64.51 13.69
C ASN A 195 37.53 64.61 14.42
N ALA A 196 37.46 65.32 15.55
CA ALA A 196 36.24 65.63 16.27
C ALA A 196 35.61 66.94 15.79
N GLU A 197 34.27 66.98 15.81
CA GLU A 197 33.47 68.16 15.48
C GLU A 197 32.41 68.43 16.55
N CYS A 198 31.96 69.68 16.66
CA CYS A 198 30.90 70.07 17.59
C CYS A 198 29.52 69.75 16.97
N SER A 199 28.99 68.56 17.25
CA SER A 199 27.70 68.09 16.73
C SER A 199 26.76 67.70 17.86
N GLY A 200 25.47 68.05 17.73
CA GLY A 200 24.48 67.89 18.82
C GLY A 200 24.81 68.66 20.11
N GLY A 201 25.73 69.63 20.07
CA GLY A 201 26.22 70.35 21.26
C GLY A 201 27.32 69.61 22.04
N LYS A 202 27.93 68.56 21.48
CA LYS A 202 29.10 67.87 22.03
C LYS A 202 30.23 67.75 21.02
N CYS A 203 31.47 67.70 21.51
CA CYS A 203 32.59 67.20 20.70
C CYS A 203 32.40 65.70 20.48
N VAL A 204 32.21 65.29 19.23
CA VAL A 204 32.02 63.89 18.80
C VAL A 204 32.87 63.62 17.56
N CYS A 205 33.18 62.36 17.30
CA CYS A 205 33.96 61.98 16.13
C CYS A 205 33.17 62.17 14.82
N GLY A 206 33.84 62.72 13.80
CA GLY A 206 33.25 62.90 12.47
C GLY A 206 32.90 61.55 11.82
N SER A 207 31.96 61.58 10.87
CA SER A 207 31.26 60.39 10.31
C SER A 207 32.07 59.11 10.00
N ASN A 208 33.35 59.21 9.61
CA ASN A 208 34.22 58.07 9.28
C ASN A 208 35.01 57.51 10.48
N TYR A 209 34.84 58.09 11.68
CA TYR A 209 35.58 57.77 12.90
C TYR A 209 34.61 57.36 14.02
N TYR A 210 35.12 56.68 15.05
CA TYR A 210 34.42 56.32 16.28
C TYR A 210 35.24 56.75 17.50
N ASP A 211 34.61 56.92 18.66
CA ASP A 211 35.30 57.28 19.90
C ASP A 211 35.88 56.02 20.56
N ASP A 212 37.19 55.99 20.80
CA ASP A 212 37.83 54.88 21.53
C ASP A 212 37.40 54.80 23.01
N ASN A 213 36.57 55.74 23.48
CA ASN A 213 36.06 55.87 24.85
C ASN A 213 37.18 55.89 25.90
N GLY A 214 38.36 56.37 25.50
CA GLY A 214 39.55 56.45 26.33
C GLY A 214 40.35 55.15 26.43
N ALA A 215 40.19 54.21 25.50
CA ALA A 215 41.01 53.01 25.43
C ALA A 215 42.52 53.31 25.28
N THR A 216 42.88 54.45 24.69
CA THR A 216 44.29 54.89 24.53
C THR A 216 44.70 56.06 25.45
N THR A 217 43.76 56.94 25.84
CA THR A 217 44.03 58.13 26.69
C THR A 217 42.87 58.42 27.62
N SER A 218 43.07 59.18 28.70
CA SER A 218 41.99 59.53 29.64
C SER A 218 40.96 60.54 29.12
N ALA A 219 40.98 60.91 27.83
CA ALA A 219 40.16 61.95 27.23
C ALA A 219 39.38 61.51 25.97
N GLY A 220 39.56 60.25 25.52
CA GLY A 220 39.04 59.75 24.25
C GLY A 220 39.87 60.19 23.04
N THR A 221 39.85 59.40 21.96
CA THR A 221 40.41 59.78 20.64
C THR A 221 39.57 59.21 19.50
N CYS A 222 39.50 59.93 18.38
CA CYS A 222 38.74 59.54 17.20
C CYS A 222 39.52 58.60 16.29
N GLN A 223 39.16 57.32 16.32
CA GLN A 223 39.81 56.25 15.55
C GLN A 223 39.02 55.93 14.26
N PRO A 224 39.67 55.58 13.13
CA PRO A 224 38.97 55.24 11.89
C PRO A 224 38.08 54.00 12.05
N LYS A 225 36.89 54.00 11.45
CA LYS A 225 36.00 52.82 11.44
C LYS A 225 36.61 51.64 10.69
N LEU A 226 36.22 50.45 11.11
CA LEU A 226 36.86 49.19 10.71
C LEU A 226 36.08 48.46 9.61
N ASP A 227 36.78 47.99 8.59
CA ASP A 227 36.21 47.19 7.49
C ASP A 227 35.81 45.77 7.94
N LEU A 228 35.03 45.06 7.13
CA LEU A 228 34.52 43.73 7.46
C LEU A 228 35.65 42.71 7.68
N GLY A 229 35.39 41.75 8.58
CA GLY A 229 36.37 40.76 9.02
C GLY A 229 37.46 41.28 9.97
N SER A 230 37.63 42.60 10.11
CA SER A 230 38.60 43.25 11.00
C SER A 230 38.31 42.99 12.48
N THR A 231 39.36 42.86 13.29
CA THR A 231 39.24 42.71 14.75
C THR A 231 38.76 44.01 15.40
N CYS A 232 37.72 43.94 16.20
CA CYS A 232 37.10 45.08 16.89
C CYS A 232 36.98 44.82 18.40
N ALA A 233 37.00 45.88 19.20
CA ALA A 233 36.72 45.81 20.63
C ALA A 233 35.22 46.04 20.89
N THR A 234 34.60 45.20 21.72
CA THR A 234 33.17 45.27 22.05
C THR A 234 32.88 46.39 23.06
N LEU A 235 32.91 47.64 22.59
CA LEU A 235 32.43 48.82 23.31
C LEU A 235 30.92 49.00 23.04
N VAL A 236 30.14 49.24 24.10
CA VAL A 236 28.68 49.21 24.03
C VAL A 236 28.13 50.53 23.50
N GLY A 237 27.61 50.51 22.26
CA GLY A 237 26.69 51.54 21.74
C GLY A 237 27.14 52.29 20.49
N GLU A 238 28.42 52.21 20.09
CA GLU A 238 28.94 52.91 18.90
C GLU A 238 29.03 52.02 17.66
N LYS A 239 28.89 52.63 16.47
CA LYS A 239 29.16 51.96 15.18
C LYS A 239 30.66 52.00 14.86
N VAL A 240 31.39 51.06 15.45
CA VAL A 240 32.84 50.83 15.22
C VAL A 240 33.13 50.37 13.77
N CYS A 241 32.19 49.64 13.16
CA CYS A 241 32.34 49.09 11.81
C CYS A 241 31.96 50.10 10.72
N ASN A 242 32.61 49.99 9.57
CA ASN A 242 32.45 50.90 8.42
C ASN A 242 31.10 50.69 7.71
N ASP A 243 30.70 49.44 7.47
CA ASP A 243 29.38 49.12 6.91
C ASP A 243 28.26 49.37 7.93
N SER A 244 27.21 50.08 7.48
CA SER A 244 26.05 50.44 8.29
C SER A 244 25.24 49.24 8.86
N ASN A 245 25.35 48.06 8.24
CA ASN A 245 24.68 46.82 8.62
C ASN A 245 25.62 45.82 9.34
N ALA A 246 26.87 46.22 9.59
CA ALA A 246 27.83 45.44 10.35
C ALA A 246 27.79 45.78 11.85
N GLU A 247 28.11 44.78 12.67
CA GLU A 247 28.23 44.90 14.12
C GLU A 247 29.52 44.23 14.62
N CYS A 248 30.01 44.67 15.79
CA CYS A 248 31.17 44.05 16.44
C CYS A 248 30.71 42.81 17.22
N SER A 249 30.82 41.63 16.62
CA SER A 249 30.40 40.35 17.23
C SER A 249 31.52 39.32 17.18
N GLY A 250 31.69 38.56 18.25
CA GLY A 250 32.83 37.64 18.41
C GLY A 250 34.22 38.30 18.37
N GLY A 251 34.30 39.63 18.55
CA GLY A 251 35.54 40.40 18.41
C GLY A 251 35.91 40.75 16.96
N LYS A 252 34.98 40.63 16.00
CA LYS A 252 35.16 41.07 14.62
C LYS A 252 33.98 41.90 14.11
N CYS A 253 34.25 42.80 13.17
CA CYS A 253 33.20 43.41 12.36
C CYS A 253 32.62 42.35 11.42
N VAL A 254 31.37 41.98 11.66
CA VAL A 254 30.63 40.98 10.87
C VAL A 254 29.25 41.55 10.51
N CYS A 255 28.64 41.01 9.46
CA CYS A 255 27.29 41.41 9.09
C CYS A 255 26.27 40.95 10.13
N GLY A 256 25.34 41.84 10.50
CA GLY A 256 24.26 41.54 11.44
C GLY A 256 23.35 40.41 10.93
N SER A 257 22.59 39.79 11.83
CA SER A 257 21.89 38.50 11.61
C SER A 257 21.14 38.30 10.28
N ASN A 258 20.56 39.34 9.70
CA ASN A 258 19.79 39.29 8.43
C ASN A 258 20.65 39.50 7.16
N TYR A 259 21.96 39.69 7.30
CA TYR A 259 22.89 40.06 6.24
C TYR A 259 24.05 39.04 6.12
N TYR A 260 24.66 38.95 4.94
CA TYR A 260 25.89 38.19 4.65
C TYR A 260 26.94 39.12 4.05
N ASP A 261 28.22 38.79 4.20
CA ASP A 261 29.32 39.52 3.58
C ASP A 261 29.44 39.12 2.10
N ASP A 262 29.44 40.09 1.19
CA ASP A 262 29.72 39.81 -0.23
C ASP A 262 31.18 39.39 -0.51
N ASN A 263 32.03 39.32 0.54
CA ASN A 263 33.43 38.91 0.52
C ASN A 263 34.26 39.73 -0.49
N GLY A 264 33.83 40.97 -0.74
CA GLY A 264 34.44 41.88 -1.69
C GLY A 264 34.08 41.61 -3.15
N ALA A 265 32.96 40.92 -3.41
CA ALA A 265 32.45 40.71 -4.77
C ALA A 265 32.13 42.02 -5.51
N THR A 266 32.01 43.15 -4.80
CA THR A 266 31.79 44.48 -5.42
C THR A 266 32.70 45.61 -4.92
N THR A 267 33.39 45.45 -3.79
CA THR A 267 34.35 46.43 -3.24
C THR A 267 35.56 45.71 -2.65
N SER A 268 36.70 46.36 -2.47
CA SER A 268 37.89 45.72 -1.87
C SER A 268 37.82 45.55 -0.33
N ALA A 269 36.67 45.82 0.30
CA ALA A 269 36.50 45.85 1.77
C ALA A 269 35.32 44.99 2.29
N GLY A 270 34.62 44.28 1.39
CA GLY A 270 33.35 43.60 1.71
C GLY A 270 32.17 44.57 1.81
N THR A 271 30.95 44.04 1.78
CA THR A 271 29.71 44.82 1.99
C THR A 271 28.58 43.90 2.43
N CYS A 272 27.84 44.28 3.46
CA CYS A 272 26.77 43.49 4.06
C CYS A 272 25.48 43.55 3.22
N ARG A 273 25.19 42.45 2.52
CA ARG A 273 24.00 42.27 1.67
C ARG A 273 22.92 41.52 2.40
N LEU A 274 21.65 41.86 2.15
CA LEU A 274 20.51 41.16 2.74
C LEU A 274 20.52 39.69 2.29
N LYS A 275 20.30 38.76 3.23
CA LYS A 275 20.22 37.32 2.93
C LYS A 275 19.09 37.01 1.96
N LEU A 276 19.31 35.97 1.15
CA LEU A 276 18.50 35.67 -0.01
C LEU A 276 17.44 34.61 0.30
N ASP A 277 16.20 34.86 -0.10
CA ASP A 277 15.10 33.92 0.05
C ASP A 277 15.27 32.68 -0.86
N LEU A 278 14.59 31.59 -0.53
CA LEU A 278 14.64 30.34 -1.30
C LEU A 278 14.26 30.55 -2.78
N GLY A 279 14.91 29.79 -3.65
CA GLY A 279 14.81 29.92 -5.11
C GLY A 279 15.60 31.10 -5.73
N SER A 280 16.04 32.07 -4.92
CA SER A 280 16.82 33.24 -5.37
C SER A 280 18.20 32.85 -5.90
N THR A 281 18.73 33.63 -6.85
CA THR A 281 20.08 33.44 -7.38
C THR A 281 21.13 33.94 -6.39
N CYS A 282 22.09 33.10 -6.02
CA CYS A 282 23.11 33.40 -5.00
C CYS A 282 24.53 33.29 -5.58
N PRO A 283 25.49 34.11 -5.09
CA PRO A 283 26.90 33.94 -5.42
C PRO A 283 27.45 32.67 -4.78
N THR A 284 28.19 31.85 -5.53
CA THR A 284 28.81 30.61 -5.04
C THR A 284 30.05 30.90 -4.18
N LEU A 285 29.81 31.47 -2.99
CA LEU A 285 30.81 31.71 -1.95
C LEU A 285 30.84 30.51 -0.99
N VAL A 286 32.04 29.99 -0.70
CA VAL A 286 32.20 28.75 0.09
C VAL A 286 32.23 29.07 1.58
N GLY A 287 31.21 28.60 2.31
CA GLY A 287 31.23 28.53 3.78
C GLY A 287 30.36 29.55 4.53
N GLU A 288 29.69 30.47 3.84
CA GLU A 288 28.85 31.50 4.49
C GLU A 288 27.34 31.27 4.28
N LYS A 289 26.52 31.65 5.27
CA LYS A 289 25.05 31.56 5.19
C LYS A 289 24.46 32.74 4.42
N VAL A 290 24.63 32.70 3.10
CA VAL A 290 24.05 33.65 2.12
C VAL A 290 22.51 33.59 2.08
N CYS A 291 21.93 32.43 2.37
CA CYS A 291 20.49 32.20 2.32
C CYS A 291 19.80 32.57 3.64
N ASN A 292 18.54 32.99 3.54
CA ASN A 292 17.72 33.48 4.67
C ASN A 292 17.29 32.34 5.61
N ASP A 293 16.80 31.22 5.04
CA ASP A 293 16.49 30.00 5.81
C ASP A 293 17.76 29.35 6.35
N SER A 294 17.74 28.97 7.63
CA SER A 294 18.89 28.39 8.32
C SER A 294 19.29 26.99 7.85
N ASN A 295 18.43 26.29 7.11
CA ASN A 295 18.65 24.97 6.50
C ASN A 295 18.84 25.04 4.97
N ALA A 296 18.87 26.25 4.39
CA ALA A 296 19.18 26.48 2.99
C ALA A 296 20.69 26.69 2.75
N GLU A 297 21.15 26.30 1.57
CA GLU A 297 22.52 26.48 1.09
C GLU A 297 22.55 27.02 -0.34
N CYS A 298 23.64 27.67 -0.73
CA CYS A 298 23.84 28.15 -2.09
C CYS A 298 24.39 27.02 -2.97
N SER A 299 23.52 26.34 -3.72
CA SER A 299 23.89 25.21 -4.59
C SER A 299 23.38 25.44 -6.02
N GLY A 300 24.20 25.12 -7.02
CA GLY A 300 23.89 25.41 -8.43
C GLY A 300 23.68 26.89 -8.76
N GLY A 301 24.15 27.81 -7.88
CA GLY A 301 23.89 29.25 -8.01
C GLY A 301 22.51 29.70 -7.53
N LYS A 302 21.77 28.86 -6.79
CA LYS A 302 20.52 29.23 -6.12
C LYS A 302 20.51 28.88 -4.63
N CYS A 303 19.79 29.65 -3.83
CA CYS A 303 19.41 29.24 -2.49
C CYS A 303 18.40 28.11 -2.60
N VAL A 304 18.79 26.91 -2.16
CA VAL A 304 17.98 25.69 -2.14
C VAL A 304 18.08 25.03 -0.77
N CYS A 305 17.12 24.17 -0.43
CA CYS A 305 17.20 23.42 0.81
C CYS A 305 18.34 22.39 0.77
N GLY A 306 19.09 22.31 1.88
CA GLY A 306 20.18 21.34 2.01
C GLY A 306 19.68 19.88 1.94
N SER A 307 20.60 18.93 1.74
CA SER A 307 20.30 17.54 1.34
C SER A 307 19.14 16.82 2.06
N ASN A 308 18.92 17.11 3.35
CA ASN A 308 17.92 16.47 4.20
C ASN A 308 16.57 17.22 4.25
N TYR A 309 16.42 18.31 3.49
CA TYR A 309 15.28 19.22 3.54
C TYR A 309 14.66 19.44 2.15
N TYR A 310 13.39 19.82 2.09
CA TYR A 310 12.66 20.22 0.87
C TYR A 310 12.04 21.61 1.06
N ASP A 311 11.75 22.30 -0.05
CA ASP A 311 11.11 23.61 -0.01
C ASP A 311 9.59 23.43 0.12
N ASP A 312 9.01 23.93 1.21
CA ASP A 312 7.56 23.85 1.42
C ASP A 312 6.73 24.68 0.43
N ASN A 313 7.40 25.46 -0.43
CA ASN A 313 6.83 26.28 -1.50
C ASN A 313 5.63 27.10 -0.98
N GLY A 314 5.90 27.82 0.11
CA GLY A 314 4.93 28.53 0.95
C GLY A 314 3.73 29.12 0.19
N ALA A 315 2.54 28.85 0.73
CA ALA A 315 1.27 29.34 0.17
C ALA A 315 1.34 30.84 -0.18
N PRO A 316 0.75 31.29 -1.30
CA PRO A 316 1.36 32.19 -2.31
C PRO A 316 1.54 33.68 -1.93
N ILE A 317 1.93 33.94 -0.68
CA ILE A 317 2.11 35.21 0.01
C ILE A 317 3.26 35.17 1.03
N SER A 318 4.00 34.05 1.15
CA SER A 318 5.23 33.93 1.92
C SER A 318 6.34 33.30 1.08
N ALA A 319 7.61 33.67 1.33
CA ALA A 319 8.74 32.89 0.85
C ALA A 319 8.67 31.45 1.39
N GLY A 320 9.27 30.50 0.67
CA GLY A 320 9.34 29.10 1.10
C GLY A 320 10.15 28.90 2.37
N THR A 321 9.99 27.74 3.00
CA THR A 321 10.70 27.33 4.21
C THR A 321 11.23 25.91 4.06
N CYS A 322 12.48 25.68 4.43
CA CYS A 322 13.11 24.36 4.35
C CYS A 322 12.62 23.43 5.46
N ARG A 323 11.78 22.47 5.10
CA ARG A 323 11.26 21.44 6.02
C ARG A 323 12.05 20.16 5.89
N LEU A 324 12.23 19.43 6.99
CA LEU A 324 12.87 18.12 6.99
C LEU A 324 12.11 17.16 6.06
N LYS A 325 12.84 16.41 5.23
CA LYS A 325 12.26 15.39 4.35
C LYS A 325 11.52 14.32 5.13
N LEU A 326 10.50 13.76 4.49
CA LEU A 326 9.52 12.91 5.13
C LEU A 326 9.84 11.43 4.94
N ASP A 327 9.80 10.66 6.03
CA ASP A 327 9.96 9.20 6.00
C ASP A 327 8.77 8.51 5.31
N LEU A 328 8.95 7.25 4.92
CA LEU A 328 7.94 6.50 4.17
C LEU A 328 6.61 6.37 4.93
N GLY A 329 5.50 6.37 4.18
CA GLY A 329 4.14 6.37 4.71
C GLY A 329 3.64 7.70 5.27
N SER A 330 4.53 8.68 5.50
CA SER A 330 4.21 10.04 6.00
C SER A 330 3.36 10.84 5.00
N THR A 331 2.47 11.68 5.52
CA THR A 331 1.64 12.59 4.71
C THR A 331 2.48 13.73 4.13
N CYS A 332 2.46 13.91 2.81
CA CYS A 332 3.24 14.91 2.08
C CYS A 332 2.36 15.90 1.31
N PRO A 333 2.78 17.18 1.15
CA PRO A 333 2.10 18.12 0.27
C PRO A 333 2.29 17.73 -1.21
N ILE A 334 1.25 17.89 -2.03
CA ILE A 334 1.29 17.57 -3.46
C ILE A 334 2.01 18.69 -4.23
N LEU A 335 3.35 18.72 -4.09
CA LEU A 335 4.25 19.61 -4.81
C LEU A 335 4.83 18.88 -6.02
N VAL A 336 4.62 19.42 -7.22
CA VAL A 336 5.02 18.77 -8.48
C VAL A 336 6.50 19.04 -8.77
N GLY A 337 7.34 18.02 -8.54
CA GLY A 337 8.74 17.99 -9.00
C GLY A 337 9.82 17.98 -7.92
N GLU A 338 9.48 18.18 -6.64
CA GLU A 338 10.44 18.14 -5.53
C GLU A 338 10.58 16.74 -4.90
N LYS A 339 11.80 16.40 -4.44
CA LYS A 339 12.05 15.23 -3.59
C LYS A 339 11.72 15.54 -2.12
N VAL A 340 10.43 15.59 -1.82
CA VAL A 340 9.86 15.79 -0.48
C VAL A 340 10.17 14.61 0.47
N CYS A 341 10.35 13.41 -0.08
CA CYS A 341 10.58 12.18 0.68
C CYS A 341 12.07 11.93 0.97
N ASN A 342 12.33 11.26 2.09
CA ASN A 342 13.68 10.98 2.59
C ASN A 342 14.42 9.94 1.73
N ASP A 343 13.75 8.85 1.35
CA ASP A 343 14.34 7.85 0.43
C ASP A 343 14.45 8.41 -0.99
N SER A 344 15.63 8.22 -1.60
CA SER A 344 15.93 8.64 -2.96
C SER A 344 15.03 8.06 -4.06
N ASN A 345 14.35 6.93 -3.80
CA ASN A 345 13.45 6.22 -4.72
C ASN A 345 11.96 6.38 -4.33
N ALA A 346 11.66 7.22 -3.34
CA ALA A 346 10.30 7.55 -2.94
C ALA A 346 9.80 8.84 -3.63
N GLU A 347 8.48 8.90 -3.82
CA GLU A 347 7.76 10.03 -4.40
C GLU A 347 6.50 10.36 -3.58
N CYS A 348 6.03 11.62 -3.66
CA CYS A 348 4.79 12.03 -3.02
C CYS A 348 3.60 11.67 -3.92
N SER A 349 2.92 10.56 -3.63
CA SER A 349 1.77 10.08 -4.41
C SER A 349 0.56 9.83 -3.51
N GLY A 350 -0.62 10.24 -3.96
CA GLY A 350 -1.85 10.19 -3.15
C GLY A 350 -1.79 11.02 -1.84
N GLY A 351 -0.84 11.96 -1.73
CA GLY A 351 -0.58 12.72 -0.50
C GLY A 351 0.24 11.96 0.55
N LYS A 352 0.93 10.87 0.18
CA LYS A 352 1.91 10.18 1.03
C LYS A 352 3.24 9.93 0.33
N CYS A 353 4.32 9.89 1.10
CA CYS A 353 5.59 9.37 0.64
C CYS A 353 5.49 7.86 0.46
N VAL A 354 5.62 7.39 -0.78
CA VAL A 354 5.55 5.98 -1.18
C VAL A 354 6.70 5.67 -2.13
N CYS A 355 7.08 4.40 -2.23
CA CYS A 355 8.09 3.98 -3.20
C CYS A 355 7.59 4.11 -4.65
N GLY A 356 8.44 4.62 -5.53
CA GLY A 356 8.12 4.78 -6.96
C GLY A 356 7.87 3.43 -7.66
N SER A 357 7.31 3.46 -8.87
CA SER A 357 6.71 2.29 -9.55
C SER A 357 7.50 0.98 -9.53
N ASN A 358 8.84 1.02 -9.56
CA ASN A 358 9.73 -0.14 -9.64
C ASN A 358 10.23 -0.62 -8.26
N TYR A 359 9.76 -0.02 -7.17
CA TYR A 359 10.26 -0.23 -5.81
C TYR A 359 9.11 -0.56 -4.83
N TYR A 360 9.46 -1.20 -3.70
CA TYR A 360 8.55 -1.50 -2.59
C TYR A 360 9.21 -1.08 -1.26
N ASP A 361 8.43 -0.75 -0.24
CA ASP A 361 8.92 -0.41 1.09
C ASP A 361 9.26 -1.69 1.87
N ASP A 362 10.47 -1.79 2.44
CA ASP A 362 10.78 -2.88 3.38
C ASP A 362 10.04 -2.77 4.72
N ASN A 363 9.19 -1.75 4.90
CA ASN A 363 8.33 -1.50 6.06
C ASN A 363 9.12 -1.45 7.38
N GLY A 364 10.40 -1.06 7.30
CA GLY A 364 11.31 -0.99 8.41
C GLY A 364 11.91 -2.34 8.82
N ALA A 365 11.89 -3.34 7.94
CA ALA A 365 12.59 -4.62 8.16
C ALA A 365 14.12 -4.44 8.29
N THR A 366 14.67 -3.29 7.89
CA THR A 366 16.10 -2.97 8.00
C THR A 366 16.42 -1.67 8.76
N THR A 367 15.46 -0.75 8.91
CA THR A 367 15.62 0.56 9.59
C THR A 367 14.34 0.94 10.33
N SER A 368 14.36 1.95 11.21
CA SER A 368 13.16 2.43 11.88
C SER A 368 12.23 3.33 11.03
N ALA A 369 12.53 3.53 9.74
CA ALA A 369 11.88 4.53 8.88
C ALA A 369 11.39 4.01 7.51
N GLY A 370 11.51 2.71 7.25
CA GLY A 370 11.30 2.12 5.92
C GLY A 370 12.47 2.38 4.97
N THR A 371 12.50 1.69 3.84
CA THR A 371 13.48 1.90 2.75
C THR A 371 12.95 1.28 1.46
N CYS A 372 13.02 2.02 0.36
CA CYS A 372 12.56 1.57 -0.95
C CYS A 372 13.57 0.60 -1.59
N ARG A 373 13.18 -0.68 -1.66
CA ARG A 373 13.92 -1.77 -2.30
C ARG A 373 13.41 -2.00 -3.71
N LEU A 374 14.28 -2.41 -4.62
CA LEU A 374 13.88 -2.77 -5.99
C LEU A 374 12.93 -3.97 -5.95
N LYS A 375 11.85 -3.94 -6.74
CA LYS A 375 10.92 -5.07 -6.85
C LYS A 375 11.59 -6.33 -7.39
N LEU A 376 11.08 -7.47 -6.94
CA LEU A 376 11.73 -8.77 -7.13
C LEU A 376 11.15 -9.54 -8.31
N ASP A 377 12.02 -10.12 -9.14
CA ASP A 377 11.62 -10.98 -10.27
C ASP A 377 11.04 -12.32 -9.80
N LEU A 378 10.36 -13.03 -10.71
CA LEU A 378 9.68 -14.29 -10.38
C LEU A 378 10.65 -15.37 -9.85
N GLY A 379 10.16 -16.19 -8.92
CA GLY A 379 10.95 -17.21 -8.22
C GLY A 379 11.88 -16.69 -7.12
N SER A 380 12.13 -15.37 -7.06
CA SER A 380 12.97 -14.71 -6.05
C SER A 380 12.38 -14.79 -4.64
N THR A 381 13.23 -14.92 -3.62
CA THR A 381 12.83 -14.90 -2.21
C THR A 381 12.35 -13.51 -1.79
N CYS A 382 11.14 -13.40 -1.25
CA CYS A 382 10.51 -12.14 -0.85
C CYS A 382 10.11 -12.14 0.64
N PRO A 383 10.17 -10.98 1.32
CA PRO A 383 9.60 -10.84 2.66
C PRO A 383 8.07 -10.88 2.61
N THR A 384 7.44 -11.64 3.50
CA THR A 384 5.97 -11.75 3.61
C THR A 384 5.38 -10.51 4.30
N LEU A 385 5.38 -9.38 3.59
CA LEU A 385 4.75 -8.12 3.99
C LEU A 385 3.30 -8.11 3.50
N VAL A 386 2.36 -7.77 4.39
CA VAL A 386 0.92 -7.89 4.12
C VAL A 386 0.40 -6.66 3.37
N GLY A 387 0.02 -6.84 2.11
CA GLY A 387 -0.72 -5.85 1.33
C GLY A 387 0.08 -5.06 0.30
N GLU A 388 1.39 -5.31 0.14
CA GLU A 388 2.25 -4.55 -0.77
C GLU A 388 2.77 -5.37 -1.97
N LYS A 389 2.91 -4.72 -3.13
CA LYS A 389 3.44 -5.35 -4.35
C LYS A 389 4.97 -5.36 -4.38
N VAL A 390 5.53 -6.31 -3.63
CA VAL A 390 6.97 -6.62 -3.57
C VAL A 390 7.54 -7.14 -4.89
N CYS A 391 6.70 -7.80 -5.71
CA CYS A 391 7.11 -8.46 -6.95
C CYS A 391 7.03 -7.53 -8.17
N ASN A 392 7.92 -7.76 -9.14
CA ASN A 392 8.09 -6.92 -10.34
C ASN A 392 6.90 -7.04 -11.31
N ASP A 393 6.45 -8.26 -11.60
CA ASP A 393 5.25 -8.48 -12.42
C ASP A 393 3.99 -8.01 -11.65
N SER A 394 3.16 -7.20 -12.33
CA SER A 394 1.91 -6.68 -11.80
C SER A 394 0.90 -7.74 -11.35
N ASN A 395 1.01 -8.98 -11.81
CA ASN A 395 0.15 -10.13 -11.49
C ASN A 395 0.83 -11.15 -10.54
N ALA A 396 2.04 -10.84 -10.04
CA ALA A 396 2.73 -11.64 -9.04
C ALA A 396 2.45 -11.17 -7.61
N GLU A 397 2.54 -12.11 -6.67
CA GLU A 397 2.38 -11.90 -5.23
C GLU A 397 3.46 -12.64 -4.44
N CYS A 398 3.76 -12.17 -3.22
CA CYS A 398 4.71 -12.83 -2.33
C CYS A 398 4.00 -13.95 -1.55
N SER A 399 4.16 -15.20 -1.98
CA SER A 399 3.53 -16.37 -1.37
C SER A 399 4.55 -17.46 -1.07
N GLY A 400 4.44 -18.10 0.10
CA GLY A 400 5.45 -19.07 0.59
C GLY A 400 6.87 -18.49 0.74
N GLY A 401 7.02 -17.16 0.82
CA GLY A 401 8.31 -16.48 0.83
C GLY A 401 8.98 -16.34 -0.55
N LYS A 402 8.23 -16.53 -1.65
CA LYS A 402 8.70 -16.29 -3.03
C LYS A 402 7.73 -15.43 -3.83
N CYS A 403 8.27 -14.66 -4.78
CA CYS A 403 7.45 -14.04 -5.82
C CYS A 403 6.96 -15.11 -6.79
N VAL A 404 5.64 -15.32 -6.81
CA VAL A 404 4.95 -16.28 -7.66
C VAL A 404 3.77 -15.60 -8.36
N CYS A 405 3.31 -16.15 -9.47
CA CYS A 405 2.11 -15.64 -10.13
C CYS A 405 0.87 -15.88 -9.27
N GLY A 406 0.00 -14.86 -9.15
CA GLY A 406 -1.25 -14.96 -8.41
C GLY A 406 -2.20 -16.01 -9.02
N SER A 407 -3.20 -16.44 -8.25
CA SER A 407 -4.02 -17.64 -8.51
C SER A 407 -4.54 -17.86 -9.95
N ASN A 408 -4.83 -16.80 -10.71
CA ASN A 408 -5.36 -16.85 -12.08
C ASN A 408 -4.29 -16.82 -13.18
N TYR A 409 -2.99 -16.81 -12.82
CA TYR A 409 -1.85 -16.66 -13.71
C TYR A 409 -0.82 -17.79 -13.53
N TYR A 410 -0.03 -18.08 -14.56
CA TYR A 410 1.10 -19.02 -14.52
C TYR A 410 2.38 -18.30 -14.95
N ASP A 411 3.54 -18.76 -14.48
CA ASP A 411 4.83 -18.25 -14.94
C ASP A 411 5.20 -18.89 -16.28
N ASP A 412 5.46 -18.09 -17.32
CA ASP A 412 5.97 -18.60 -18.59
C ASP A 412 7.40 -19.16 -18.53
N ASN A 413 8.03 -19.18 -17.35
CA ASN A 413 9.36 -19.72 -17.07
C ASN A 413 10.45 -19.10 -17.96
N GLY A 414 10.22 -17.86 -18.38
CA GLY A 414 11.10 -17.09 -19.24
C GLY A 414 10.99 -17.42 -20.72
N ALA A 415 9.88 -18.03 -21.15
CA ALA A 415 9.60 -18.27 -22.57
C ALA A 415 9.48 -16.97 -23.39
N THR A 416 9.29 -15.81 -22.75
CA THR A 416 9.20 -14.51 -23.43
C THR A 416 10.16 -13.43 -22.92
N THR A 417 10.68 -13.54 -21.70
CA THR A 417 11.70 -12.63 -21.13
C THR A 417 12.67 -13.43 -20.26
N SER A 418 13.90 -12.96 -20.01
CA SER A 418 14.88 -13.70 -19.19
C SER A 418 14.58 -13.73 -17.68
N ALA A 419 13.43 -13.21 -17.23
CA ALA A 419 13.04 -13.09 -15.82
C ALA A 419 11.67 -13.76 -15.49
N GLY A 420 11.04 -14.43 -16.47
CA GLY A 420 9.68 -14.93 -16.34
C GLY A 420 8.62 -13.83 -16.52
N THR A 421 7.37 -14.22 -16.75
CA THR A 421 6.23 -13.29 -16.86
C THR A 421 4.93 -14.03 -16.56
N CYS A 422 4.05 -13.41 -15.77
CA CYS A 422 2.78 -14.00 -15.37
C CYS A 422 1.75 -13.89 -16.50
N ARG A 423 1.44 -15.02 -17.13
CA ARG A 423 0.47 -15.16 -18.21
C ARG A 423 -0.88 -15.63 -17.66
N PRO A 424 -2.04 -15.13 -18.15
CA PRO A 424 -3.34 -15.63 -17.74
C PRO A 424 -3.45 -17.14 -18.00
N LYS A 425 -4.04 -17.89 -17.06
CA LYS A 425 -4.25 -19.33 -17.23
C LYS A 425 -5.20 -19.64 -18.37
N LEU A 426 -4.99 -20.81 -18.98
CA LEU A 426 -5.57 -21.19 -20.26
C LEU A 426 -6.81 -22.07 -20.06
N ASP A 427 -7.90 -21.74 -20.73
CA ASP A 427 -9.16 -22.51 -20.70
C ASP A 427 -9.01 -23.89 -21.38
N LEU A 428 -9.92 -24.82 -21.08
CA LEU A 428 -9.93 -26.15 -21.68
C LEU A 428 -9.93 -26.12 -23.21
N GLY A 429 -9.19 -27.06 -23.82
CA GLY A 429 -8.99 -27.16 -25.26
C GLY A 429 -7.98 -26.18 -25.85
N SER A 430 -7.59 -25.12 -25.10
CA SER A 430 -6.56 -24.16 -25.51
C SER A 430 -5.19 -24.81 -25.68
N THR A 431 -4.38 -24.24 -26.59
CA THR A 431 -2.98 -24.67 -26.77
C THR A 431 -2.13 -24.12 -25.64
N CYS A 432 -1.33 -24.96 -24.99
CA CYS A 432 -0.51 -24.60 -23.82
C CYS A 432 0.95 -25.01 -24.03
N PRO A 433 1.91 -24.25 -23.47
CA PRO A 433 3.31 -24.67 -23.43
C PRO A 433 3.48 -25.82 -22.44
N ILE A 434 4.24 -26.86 -22.82
CA ILE A 434 4.51 -28.02 -21.95
C ILE A 434 5.62 -27.62 -20.96
N LEU A 435 5.21 -26.91 -19.89
CA LEU A 435 6.07 -26.50 -18.78
C LEU A 435 5.98 -27.53 -17.66
N VAL A 436 7.12 -28.07 -17.22
CA VAL A 436 7.16 -29.17 -16.25
C VAL A 436 6.90 -28.64 -14.84
N GLY A 437 5.79 -29.07 -14.24
CA GLY A 437 5.44 -28.79 -12.85
C GLY A 437 4.51 -27.59 -12.62
N GLU A 438 4.20 -26.80 -13.65
CA GLU A 438 3.37 -25.60 -13.53
C GLU A 438 1.89 -25.81 -13.87
N LYS A 439 0.99 -25.05 -13.20
CA LYS A 439 -0.46 -25.07 -13.48
C LYS A 439 -0.85 -24.02 -14.51
N VAL A 440 -0.48 -24.29 -15.75
CA VAL A 440 -0.81 -23.52 -16.97
C VAL A 440 -2.31 -23.38 -17.25
N CYS A 441 -3.12 -24.35 -16.82
CA CYS A 441 -4.54 -24.44 -17.14
C CYS A 441 -5.44 -23.79 -16.06
N ASN A 442 -6.56 -23.21 -16.48
CA ASN A 442 -7.48 -22.44 -15.64
C ASN A 442 -8.24 -23.33 -14.65
N ASP A 443 -8.78 -24.46 -15.12
CA ASP A 443 -9.41 -25.46 -14.24
C ASP A 443 -8.35 -26.16 -13.36
N SER A 444 -8.61 -26.25 -12.06
CA SER A 444 -7.70 -26.84 -11.08
C SER A 444 -7.43 -28.33 -11.28
N ASN A 445 -8.29 -29.03 -12.04
CA ASN A 445 -8.20 -30.45 -12.37
C ASN A 445 -7.74 -30.69 -13.82
N ALA A 446 -7.34 -29.64 -14.54
CA ALA A 446 -6.75 -29.73 -15.86
C ALA A 446 -5.21 -29.74 -15.83
N GLU A 447 -4.63 -30.36 -16.85
CA GLU A 447 -3.19 -30.47 -17.07
C GLU A 447 -2.84 -30.14 -18.53
N CYS A 448 -1.64 -29.63 -18.78
CA CYS A 448 -1.16 -29.41 -20.14
C CYS A 448 -0.58 -30.71 -20.70
N SER A 449 -1.37 -31.42 -21.51
CA SER A 449 -0.98 -32.72 -22.10
C SER A 449 -1.18 -32.70 -23.61
N GLY A 450 -0.22 -33.25 -24.36
CA GLY A 450 -0.20 -33.15 -25.83
C GLY A 450 -0.16 -31.70 -26.36
N GLY A 451 0.27 -30.72 -25.55
CA GLY A 451 0.24 -29.30 -25.89
C GLY A 451 -1.15 -28.64 -25.80
N LYS A 452 -2.12 -29.28 -25.14
CA LYS A 452 -3.44 -28.69 -24.84
C LYS A 452 -3.83 -28.82 -23.37
N CYS A 453 -4.59 -27.84 -22.88
CA CYS A 453 -5.24 -27.95 -21.57
C CYS A 453 -6.39 -28.96 -21.66
N VAL A 454 -6.21 -30.10 -20.99
CA VAL A 454 -7.17 -31.21 -20.93
C VAL A 454 -7.43 -31.59 -19.49
N CYS A 455 -8.59 -32.18 -19.20
CA CYS A 455 -8.87 -32.70 -17.86
C CYS A 455 -7.92 -33.86 -17.52
N GLY A 456 -7.54 -33.98 -16.24
CA GLY A 456 -6.70 -35.07 -15.74
C GLY A 456 -7.40 -36.44 -15.76
N SER A 457 -6.68 -37.50 -15.41
CA SER A 457 -7.11 -38.91 -15.55
C SER A 457 -8.48 -39.27 -14.96
N ASN A 458 -8.88 -38.65 -13.84
CA ASN A 458 -10.16 -38.90 -13.16
C ASN A 458 -11.28 -37.91 -13.55
N TYR A 459 -11.05 -37.07 -14.56
CA TYR A 459 -11.92 -35.95 -14.91
C TYR A 459 -12.24 -35.91 -16.41
N TYR A 460 -13.34 -35.23 -16.76
CA TYR A 460 -13.80 -35.03 -18.13
C TYR A 460 -14.42 -33.63 -18.31
N ASP A 461 -14.44 -33.15 -19.54
CA ASP A 461 -15.02 -31.86 -19.95
C ASP A 461 -16.55 -31.95 -20.06
N ASP A 462 -17.25 -31.15 -19.24
CA ASP A 462 -18.71 -31.09 -19.20
C ASP A 462 -19.37 -30.49 -20.45
N ASN A 463 -18.63 -29.68 -21.23
CA ASN A 463 -19.04 -29.12 -22.52
C ASN A 463 -18.55 -29.97 -23.71
N GLY A 464 -17.95 -31.14 -23.45
CA GLY A 464 -17.68 -32.18 -24.45
C GLY A 464 -16.74 -31.80 -25.59
N GLY A 465 -15.89 -30.78 -25.42
CA GLY A 465 -14.96 -30.29 -26.45
C GLY A 465 -15.57 -29.32 -27.45
N THR A 466 -16.69 -28.68 -27.11
CA THR A 466 -17.20 -27.53 -27.88
C THR A 466 -16.31 -26.30 -27.69
N THR A 467 -16.50 -25.26 -28.50
CA THR A 467 -15.66 -24.04 -28.49
C THR A 467 -15.94 -23.08 -27.32
N SER A 468 -16.59 -23.56 -26.27
CA SER A 468 -16.94 -22.80 -25.06
C SER A 468 -16.13 -23.34 -23.90
N ALA A 469 -15.63 -22.48 -23.00
CA ALA A 469 -14.90 -22.91 -21.82
C ALA A 469 -15.76 -23.87 -20.96
N GLY A 470 -15.40 -25.15 -20.95
CA GLY A 470 -15.95 -26.17 -20.05
C GLY A 470 -15.22 -26.24 -18.71
N THR A 471 -15.69 -27.13 -17.84
CA THR A 471 -15.08 -27.44 -16.56
C THR A 471 -14.85 -28.93 -16.39
N CYS A 472 -13.80 -29.30 -15.65
CA CYS A 472 -13.40 -30.68 -15.41
C CYS A 472 -14.21 -31.29 -14.27
N ARG A 473 -15.24 -32.07 -14.62
CA ARG A 473 -16.05 -32.83 -13.66
C ARG A 473 -15.50 -34.23 -13.46
N LEU A 474 -15.77 -34.84 -12.31
CA LEU A 474 -15.33 -36.20 -11.99
C LEU A 474 -16.00 -37.25 -12.90
N THR A 475 -15.24 -38.20 -13.45
CA THR A 475 -15.78 -39.27 -14.33
C THR A 475 -16.78 -40.20 -13.62
N SER A 476 -16.85 -40.18 -12.29
CA SER A 476 -17.91 -40.83 -11.52
C SER A 476 -19.30 -40.23 -11.78
N ASN A 477 -19.41 -38.94 -12.15
CA ASN A 477 -20.69 -38.34 -12.52
C ASN A 477 -21.27 -38.91 -13.81
N LEU A 478 -20.42 -39.44 -14.70
CA LEU A 478 -20.79 -40.17 -15.92
C LEU A 478 -21.13 -41.65 -15.66
N GLN A 479 -20.93 -42.17 -14.45
CA GLN A 479 -21.25 -43.57 -14.16
C GLN A 479 -22.77 -43.77 -14.17
N VAL A 480 -23.22 -44.76 -14.93
CA VAL A 480 -24.61 -45.23 -14.97
C VAL A 480 -25.08 -45.61 -13.55
N LYS A 481 -26.18 -45.00 -13.08
CA LYS A 481 -26.58 -45.05 -11.66
C LYS A 481 -26.99 -46.46 -11.23
N SER A 482 -27.94 -47.04 -11.96
CA SER A 482 -28.42 -48.41 -11.79
C SER A 482 -28.41 -49.13 -13.13
N LEU A 483 -28.18 -50.45 -13.07
CA LEU A 483 -28.37 -51.40 -14.16
C LEU A 483 -29.30 -52.48 -13.60
N VAL A 484 -30.37 -52.82 -14.31
CA VAL A 484 -31.38 -53.79 -13.88
C VAL A 484 -31.73 -54.74 -15.02
N TYR A 485 -32.19 -55.93 -14.65
CA TYR A 485 -32.55 -57.01 -15.58
C TYR A 485 -34.07 -57.05 -15.79
N GLY A 486 -34.48 -57.18 -17.05
CA GLY A 486 -35.86 -57.47 -17.43
C GLY A 486 -36.06 -58.97 -17.64
N THR A 487 -36.58 -59.33 -18.80
CA THR A 487 -36.77 -60.71 -19.25
C THR A 487 -35.44 -61.46 -19.40
N ILE A 488 -35.34 -62.64 -18.79
CA ILE A 488 -34.22 -63.59 -18.94
C ILE A 488 -34.75 -64.86 -19.60
N THR A 489 -34.07 -65.34 -20.65
CA THR A 489 -34.36 -66.61 -21.33
C THR A 489 -33.12 -67.53 -21.31
N GLU A 490 -33.14 -68.62 -22.07
CA GLU A 490 -31.98 -69.49 -22.29
C GLU A 490 -30.92 -68.86 -23.23
N ASN A 491 -31.29 -67.91 -24.11
CA ASN A 491 -30.35 -67.29 -25.06
C ASN A 491 -30.36 -65.74 -25.05
N THR A 492 -31.16 -65.10 -24.20
CA THR A 492 -31.27 -63.64 -24.13
C THR A 492 -31.35 -63.11 -22.70
N ILE A 493 -30.83 -61.90 -22.49
CA ILE A 493 -30.98 -61.11 -21.26
C ILE A 493 -31.36 -59.69 -21.66
N GLU A 494 -32.53 -59.24 -21.24
CA GLU A 494 -32.96 -57.85 -21.34
C GLU A 494 -32.34 -57.02 -20.19
N ILE A 495 -31.75 -55.87 -20.52
CA ILE A 495 -31.21 -54.91 -19.55
C ILE A 495 -31.82 -53.52 -19.74
N SER A 496 -31.96 -52.78 -18.65
CA SER A 496 -32.20 -51.34 -18.68
C SER A 496 -31.42 -50.63 -17.58
N TRP A 497 -31.22 -49.32 -17.71
CA TRP A 497 -30.39 -48.54 -16.81
C TRP A 497 -30.89 -47.12 -16.58
N THR A 498 -30.59 -46.57 -15.41
CA THR A 498 -30.84 -45.15 -15.11
C THR A 498 -29.66 -44.32 -15.60
N PRO A 499 -29.88 -43.25 -16.40
CA PRO A 499 -28.85 -42.32 -16.83
C PRO A 499 -27.96 -41.76 -15.70
N PRO A 500 -26.72 -41.31 -16.02
CA PRO A 500 -25.79 -40.71 -15.08
C PRO A 500 -26.28 -39.37 -14.49
N ASN A 501 -25.45 -38.67 -13.70
CA ASN A 501 -25.78 -37.33 -13.23
C ASN A 501 -25.68 -36.30 -14.36
N ASP A 502 -24.51 -36.21 -14.98
CA ASP A 502 -24.22 -35.25 -16.05
C ASP A 502 -24.66 -35.80 -17.43
N THR A 503 -25.97 -36.05 -17.57
CA THR A 503 -26.56 -36.64 -18.80
C THR A 503 -26.28 -35.83 -20.07
N ALA A 504 -26.15 -34.51 -19.97
CA ALA A 504 -25.85 -33.63 -21.09
C ALA A 504 -24.44 -33.84 -21.69
N ALA A 505 -23.51 -34.40 -20.91
CA ALA A 505 -22.15 -34.69 -21.36
C ALA A 505 -21.97 -36.14 -21.88
N VAL A 506 -23.04 -36.93 -21.90
CA VAL A 506 -23.04 -38.27 -22.52
C VAL A 506 -23.24 -38.11 -24.02
N SER A 507 -22.25 -38.53 -24.81
CA SER A 507 -22.34 -38.56 -26.27
C SER A 507 -23.12 -39.79 -26.77
N TYR A 508 -22.97 -40.94 -26.11
CA TYR A 508 -23.76 -42.17 -26.32
C TYR A 508 -23.53 -43.21 -25.20
N TYR A 509 -24.31 -44.28 -25.17
CA TYR A 509 -24.06 -45.47 -24.32
C TYR A 509 -23.43 -46.62 -25.12
N ARG A 510 -22.53 -47.37 -24.48
CA ARG A 510 -21.90 -48.58 -25.00
C ARG A 510 -22.17 -49.75 -24.06
N VAL A 511 -22.73 -50.84 -24.59
CA VAL A 511 -22.92 -52.09 -23.87
C VAL A 511 -21.81 -53.06 -24.27
N VAL A 512 -21.17 -53.68 -23.27
CA VAL A 512 -20.10 -54.66 -23.44
C VAL A 512 -20.45 -55.89 -22.60
N TYR A 513 -20.36 -57.10 -23.17
CA TYR A 513 -20.67 -58.32 -22.43
C TYR A 513 -19.84 -59.54 -22.85
N GLY A 514 -19.69 -60.47 -21.91
CA GLY A 514 -19.07 -61.77 -22.15
C GLY A 514 -19.10 -62.72 -20.95
N PRO A 515 -18.58 -63.95 -21.10
CA PRO A 515 -18.64 -64.98 -20.07
C PRO A 515 -17.92 -64.54 -18.79
N ALA A 516 -18.59 -64.57 -17.65
CA ALA A 516 -18.10 -64.03 -16.36
C ALA A 516 -16.96 -64.86 -15.74
N ASP A 517 -16.73 -66.06 -16.26
CA ASP A 517 -15.60 -66.95 -16.00
C ASP A 517 -14.34 -66.60 -16.82
N THR A 518 -14.43 -65.61 -17.72
CA THR A 518 -13.32 -65.17 -18.58
C THR A 518 -13.16 -63.65 -18.58
N THR A 519 -11.99 -63.15 -18.97
CA THR A 519 -11.77 -61.73 -19.30
C THR A 519 -12.14 -61.39 -20.76
N THR A 520 -12.62 -62.36 -21.53
CA THR A 520 -12.91 -62.21 -22.96
C THR A 520 -14.22 -61.46 -23.19
N ILE A 521 -14.11 -60.22 -23.68
CA ILE A 521 -15.24 -59.53 -24.32
C ILE A 521 -15.56 -60.30 -25.61
N ILE A 522 -16.80 -60.77 -25.74
CA ILE A 522 -17.29 -61.42 -26.97
C ILE A 522 -18.16 -60.50 -27.82
N ASN A 523 -18.79 -59.48 -27.20
CA ASN A 523 -19.68 -58.54 -27.87
C ASN A 523 -19.55 -57.13 -27.28
N GLN A 524 -19.55 -56.13 -28.16
CA GLN A 524 -19.57 -54.71 -27.85
C GLN A 524 -20.52 -54.00 -28.83
N THR A 525 -21.43 -53.16 -28.32
CA THR A 525 -22.43 -52.47 -29.14
C THR A 525 -22.64 -51.04 -28.62
N ASN A 526 -22.53 -50.05 -29.50
CA ASN A 526 -22.94 -48.67 -29.21
C ASN A 526 -24.45 -48.56 -29.47
N VAL A 527 -25.23 -48.08 -28.49
CA VAL A 527 -26.71 -48.05 -28.54
C VAL A 527 -27.29 -46.63 -28.62
N GLY A 528 -26.44 -45.64 -28.93
CA GLY A 528 -26.83 -44.23 -28.97
C GLY A 528 -27.34 -43.76 -27.61
N ASN A 529 -28.49 -43.07 -27.59
CA ASN A 529 -29.07 -42.51 -26.37
C ASN A 529 -30.13 -43.43 -25.72
N GLN A 530 -30.22 -44.69 -26.13
CA GLN A 530 -31.14 -45.67 -25.54
C GLN A 530 -30.71 -46.02 -24.11
N THR A 531 -31.68 -46.29 -23.23
CA THR A 531 -31.46 -46.67 -21.81
C THR A 531 -31.83 -48.13 -21.53
N SER A 532 -31.91 -48.95 -22.58
CA SER A 532 -32.22 -50.38 -22.55
C SER A 532 -31.60 -51.08 -23.75
N PHE A 533 -31.33 -52.38 -23.60
CA PHE A 533 -30.78 -53.22 -24.66
C PHE A 533 -31.12 -54.70 -24.40
N VAL A 534 -31.18 -55.51 -25.45
CA VAL A 534 -31.37 -56.97 -25.33
C VAL A 534 -30.10 -57.66 -25.80
N LEU A 535 -29.43 -58.36 -24.88
CA LEU A 535 -28.34 -59.27 -25.21
C LEU A 535 -28.94 -60.49 -25.89
N ASN A 536 -28.37 -60.90 -27.02
CA ASN A 536 -28.84 -62.01 -27.85
C ASN A 536 -27.71 -63.02 -28.09
N ASN A 537 -28.07 -64.21 -28.56
CA ASN A 537 -27.13 -65.29 -28.90
C ASN A 537 -26.23 -65.70 -27.72
N LEU A 538 -26.81 -65.75 -26.52
CA LEU A 538 -26.14 -66.23 -25.31
C LEU A 538 -26.24 -67.77 -25.18
N ASP A 539 -25.30 -68.37 -24.46
CA ASP A 539 -25.30 -69.79 -24.12
C ASP A 539 -26.29 -70.08 -22.96
N PRO A 540 -27.06 -71.18 -22.98
CA PRO A 540 -27.94 -71.57 -21.88
C PRO A 540 -27.20 -71.90 -20.58
N GLY A 541 -27.81 -71.54 -19.44
CA GLY A 541 -27.33 -71.81 -18.08
C GLY A 541 -25.92 -71.31 -17.79
N LYS A 542 -25.49 -70.22 -18.43
CA LYS A 542 -24.13 -69.66 -18.34
C LYS A 542 -24.16 -68.25 -17.76
N LYS A 543 -23.11 -67.89 -17.01
CA LYS A 543 -22.99 -66.60 -16.32
C LYS A 543 -22.27 -65.59 -17.20
N TYR A 544 -22.88 -64.44 -17.42
CA TYR A 544 -22.35 -63.33 -18.19
C TYR A 544 -22.05 -62.12 -17.30
N SER A 545 -20.91 -61.49 -17.55
CA SER A 545 -20.57 -60.15 -17.06
C SER A 545 -21.08 -59.14 -18.09
N ILE A 546 -21.79 -58.13 -17.62
CA ILE A 546 -22.49 -57.14 -18.44
C ILE A 546 -22.11 -55.76 -17.93
N SER A 547 -21.49 -54.94 -18.79
CA SER A 547 -21.03 -53.60 -18.48
C SER A 547 -21.70 -52.57 -19.38
N VAL A 548 -22.38 -51.60 -18.78
CA VAL A 548 -22.90 -50.42 -19.50
C VAL A 548 -22.01 -49.24 -19.19
N PHE A 549 -21.38 -48.70 -20.23
CA PHE A 549 -20.61 -47.45 -20.21
C PHE A 549 -21.52 -46.31 -20.68
N SER A 550 -21.44 -45.14 -20.03
CA SER A 550 -21.74 -43.89 -20.72
C SER A 550 -20.43 -43.36 -21.30
N VAL A 551 -20.49 -42.84 -22.52
CA VAL A 551 -19.31 -42.45 -23.30
C VAL A 551 -19.44 -40.97 -23.65
N ASN A 552 -18.48 -40.18 -23.21
CA ASN A 552 -18.23 -38.83 -23.72
C ASN A 552 -17.14 -38.96 -24.80
N ASN A 553 -17.27 -38.22 -25.91
CA ASN A 553 -16.32 -38.34 -27.03
C ASN A 553 -14.85 -38.05 -26.63
N GLN A 554 -14.58 -37.29 -25.56
CA GLN A 554 -13.23 -37.14 -25.00
C GLN A 554 -12.79 -38.32 -24.12
N THR A 555 -13.70 -38.96 -23.36
CA THR A 555 -13.33 -40.08 -22.48
C THR A 555 -13.07 -41.36 -23.26
N ASP A 556 -13.66 -41.52 -24.44
CA ASP A 556 -13.43 -42.64 -25.35
C ASP A 556 -12.00 -42.61 -25.93
N LEU A 557 -11.53 -41.44 -26.35
CA LEU A 557 -10.17 -41.20 -26.87
C LEU A 557 -9.06 -41.40 -25.81
N ASN A 558 -9.42 -41.56 -24.53
CA ASN A 558 -8.50 -41.63 -23.40
C ASN A 558 -8.67 -42.90 -22.54
N GLU A 559 -9.55 -43.84 -22.94
CA GLU A 559 -9.95 -45.03 -22.15
C GLU A 559 -10.60 -44.74 -20.78
N ARG A 560 -10.92 -43.48 -20.45
CA ARG A 560 -11.42 -43.02 -19.12
C ARG A 560 -12.92 -43.23 -18.88
N SER A 561 -13.60 -43.96 -19.75
CA SER A 561 -15.08 -44.07 -19.70
C SER A 561 -15.53 -44.99 -18.57
N THR A 562 -16.36 -44.49 -17.66
CA THR A 562 -16.83 -45.26 -16.49
C THR A 562 -18.02 -46.17 -16.84
N SER A 563 -18.00 -47.40 -16.31
CA SER A 563 -19.06 -48.39 -16.50
C SER A 563 -19.80 -48.73 -15.21
N LYS A 564 -21.02 -49.25 -15.36
CA LYS A 564 -21.70 -50.04 -14.34
C LYS A 564 -21.69 -51.50 -14.78
N THR A 565 -20.94 -52.33 -14.07
CA THR A 565 -20.81 -53.77 -14.35
C THR A 565 -21.59 -54.59 -13.34
N GLN A 566 -22.35 -55.58 -13.81
CA GLN A 566 -22.95 -56.62 -12.98
C GLN A 566 -22.92 -57.98 -13.70
N ASN A 567 -23.15 -59.05 -12.95
CA ASN A 567 -23.23 -60.41 -13.49
C ASN A 567 -24.68 -60.92 -13.50
N GLN A 568 -25.05 -61.72 -14.50
CA GLN A 568 -26.33 -62.44 -14.57
C GLN A 568 -26.15 -63.81 -15.24
N THR A 569 -26.98 -64.79 -14.89
CA THR A 569 -26.97 -66.12 -15.50
C THR A 569 -28.17 -66.27 -16.44
N THR A 570 -27.99 -66.84 -17.63
CA THR A 570 -29.11 -67.28 -18.47
C THR A 570 -29.85 -68.45 -17.84
N LYS A 571 -31.09 -68.71 -18.26
CA LYS A 571 -31.81 -69.93 -17.87
C LYS A 571 -31.13 -71.16 -18.50
N PRO A 572 -31.18 -72.34 -17.85
CA PRO A 572 -30.79 -73.59 -18.50
C PRO A 572 -31.78 -73.87 -19.64
N SER A 573 -31.37 -74.64 -20.66
CA SER A 573 -32.29 -74.98 -21.75
C SER A 573 -33.48 -75.78 -21.23
N THR A 574 -34.58 -75.76 -21.96
CA THR A 574 -35.66 -76.73 -21.77
C THR A 574 -35.11 -78.18 -21.83
N PRO A 575 -35.50 -79.09 -20.92
CA PRO A 575 -35.10 -80.49 -20.97
C PRO A 575 -35.46 -81.13 -22.31
N GLY A 576 -34.56 -81.94 -22.86
CA GLY A 576 -34.82 -82.64 -24.11
C GLY A 576 -35.82 -83.78 -23.95
N ALA A 577 -36.24 -84.37 -25.07
CA ALA A 577 -37.24 -85.44 -25.09
C ALA A 577 -36.92 -86.63 -24.17
N LEU A 578 -37.98 -87.35 -23.77
CA LEU A 578 -37.84 -88.63 -23.06
C LEU A 578 -37.05 -89.64 -23.91
N SER A 579 -36.16 -90.41 -23.27
CA SER A 579 -35.52 -91.56 -23.91
C SER A 579 -36.57 -92.65 -24.18
N GLN A 580 -36.43 -93.34 -25.31
CA GLN A 580 -37.54 -94.11 -25.90
C GLN A 580 -37.94 -95.37 -25.12
N ASP A 581 -37.04 -95.91 -24.29
CA ASP A 581 -37.30 -97.03 -23.38
C ASP A 581 -38.02 -96.56 -22.10
N MET A 582 -39.34 -96.37 -22.20
CA MET A 582 -40.20 -96.23 -21.02
C MET A 582 -40.37 -97.59 -20.33
N ASP A 583 -39.35 -98.05 -19.60
CA ASP A 583 -39.48 -99.31 -18.90
C ASP A 583 -40.41 -99.20 -17.68
N ILE A 584 -41.50 -99.92 -17.81
CA ILE A 584 -42.45 -100.26 -16.77
C ILE A 584 -42.27 -101.74 -16.55
N ASP A 585 -41.68 -102.10 -15.41
CA ASP A 585 -41.83 -103.45 -14.88
C ASP A 585 -43.34 -103.72 -14.75
N ALA A 586 -43.82 -104.67 -15.55
CA ALA A 586 -45.24 -104.99 -15.65
C ALA A 586 -45.83 -105.49 -14.33
N ASN A 587 -45.02 -105.84 -13.32
CA ASN A 587 -45.49 -106.39 -12.05
C ASN A 587 -45.55 -105.38 -10.89
N SER A 588 -44.83 -104.24 -10.93
CA SER A 588 -44.67 -103.38 -9.75
C SER A 588 -45.39 -102.02 -9.76
N GLY A 589 -46.07 -101.66 -10.86
CA GLY A 589 -46.83 -100.39 -10.93
C GLY A 589 -45.93 -99.13 -10.85
N ASN A 590 -44.68 -99.29 -11.27
CA ASN A 590 -43.66 -98.25 -11.29
C ASN A 590 -43.32 -97.84 -12.73
N ILE A 591 -42.80 -96.63 -12.90
CA ILE A 591 -42.18 -96.18 -14.16
C ILE A 591 -40.93 -95.39 -13.84
N THR A 592 -39.83 -95.65 -14.53
CA THR A 592 -38.67 -94.76 -14.52
C THR A 592 -38.70 -93.94 -15.80
N LEU A 593 -38.84 -92.62 -15.65
CA LEU A 593 -38.76 -91.68 -16.75
C LEU A 593 -37.35 -91.12 -16.80
N GLN A 594 -36.76 -91.13 -17.99
CA GLN A 594 -35.46 -90.54 -18.28
C GLN A 594 -35.60 -89.60 -19.48
N TRP A 595 -34.92 -88.46 -19.43
CA TRP A 595 -34.92 -87.43 -20.47
C TRP A 595 -33.49 -87.08 -20.90
N ASN A 596 -33.36 -86.39 -22.02
CA ASN A 596 -32.08 -85.81 -22.41
C ASN A 596 -31.79 -84.56 -21.54
N SER A 597 -30.59 -84.49 -20.96
CA SER A 597 -30.18 -83.37 -20.11
C SER A 597 -30.28 -82.03 -20.80
N SER A 598 -30.64 -80.99 -20.04
CA SER A 598 -30.58 -79.61 -20.52
C SER A 598 -29.15 -79.13 -20.75
N VAL A 599 -28.99 -78.18 -21.68
CA VAL A 599 -27.75 -77.43 -21.88
C VAL A 599 -27.62 -76.36 -20.79
N GLY A 600 -26.40 -76.20 -20.26
CA GLY A 600 -26.06 -75.25 -19.20
C GLY A 600 -25.75 -75.89 -17.85
N VAL A 601 -25.44 -75.08 -16.83
CA VAL A 601 -25.04 -75.57 -15.50
C VAL A 601 -26.25 -75.98 -14.66
N VAL A 602 -26.90 -77.09 -15.03
CA VAL A 602 -28.01 -77.68 -14.28
C VAL A 602 -27.54 -78.14 -12.90
N THR A 603 -28.30 -77.84 -11.85
CA THR A 603 -28.07 -78.30 -10.47
C THR A 603 -29.14 -79.28 -9.97
N GLY A 604 -30.28 -79.36 -10.65
CA GLY A 604 -31.37 -80.27 -10.32
C GLY A 604 -32.51 -80.22 -11.33
N TYR A 605 -33.49 -81.12 -11.18
CA TYR A 605 -34.73 -81.12 -11.96
C TYR A 605 -35.95 -81.09 -11.04
N ILE A 606 -36.94 -80.29 -11.40
CA ILE A 606 -38.24 -80.18 -10.73
C ILE A 606 -39.35 -80.55 -11.71
N GLY A 607 -40.39 -81.22 -11.24
CA GLY A 607 -41.48 -81.61 -12.12
C GLY A 607 -42.63 -82.35 -11.43
N SER A 608 -43.55 -82.87 -12.24
CA SER A 608 -44.68 -83.65 -11.75
C SER A 608 -45.24 -84.63 -12.76
N LEU A 609 -45.83 -85.71 -12.26
CA LEU A 609 -46.64 -86.65 -13.01
C LEU A 609 -48.10 -86.51 -12.58
N GLU A 610 -48.97 -86.12 -13.50
CA GLU A 610 -50.39 -85.86 -13.26
C GLU A 610 -51.29 -86.78 -14.09
N ASN A 611 -52.29 -87.42 -13.46
CA ASN A 611 -53.46 -87.95 -14.17
C ASN A 611 -54.68 -87.15 -13.71
N LYS A 612 -55.44 -86.61 -14.66
CA LYS A 612 -56.65 -85.82 -14.44
C LYS A 612 -57.83 -86.52 -15.10
N THR A 613 -58.59 -87.25 -14.31
CA THR A 613 -59.94 -87.70 -14.69
C THR A 613 -60.96 -86.70 -14.16
N THR A 614 -62.21 -86.79 -14.63
CA THR A 614 -63.33 -85.95 -14.16
C THR A 614 -63.72 -86.18 -12.69
N LEU A 615 -63.26 -87.27 -12.07
CA LEU A 615 -63.61 -87.65 -10.69
C LEU A 615 -62.40 -87.69 -9.74
N PHE A 616 -61.18 -87.89 -10.25
CA PHE A 616 -59.96 -87.98 -9.45
C PHE A 616 -58.76 -87.32 -10.13
N ILE A 617 -57.97 -86.59 -9.35
CA ILE A 617 -56.67 -86.04 -9.74
C ILE A 617 -55.57 -86.78 -8.97
N TYR A 618 -54.75 -87.56 -9.68
CA TYR A 618 -53.47 -88.04 -9.16
C TYR A 618 -52.40 -87.00 -9.51
N LYS A 619 -51.60 -86.58 -8.54
CA LYS A 619 -50.40 -85.77 -8.77
C LYS A 619 -49.26 -86.25 -7.86
N LYS A 620 -48.11 -86.58 -8.46
CA LYS A 620 -46.86 -86.84 -7.75
C LYS A 620 -45.79 -85.87 -8.25
N THR A 621 -45.32 -84.98 -7.38
CA THR A 621 -44.25 -84.01 -7.67
C THR A 621 -42.89 -84.60 -7.32
N PHE A 622 -41.83 -84.10 -7.97
CA PHE A 622 -40.45 -84.38 -7.61
C PHE A 622 -39.59 -83.11 -7.67
N ASN A 623 -38.52 -83.10 -6.88
CA ASN A 623 -37.47 -82.10 -6.88
C ASN A 623 -36.17 -82.85 -6.56
N THR A 624 -35.27 -82.96 -7.54
CA THR A 624 -34.08 -83.81 -7.48
C THR A 624 -32.83 -82.95 -7.39
N SER A 625 -32.07 -83.11 -6.31
CA SER A 625 -30.73 -82.53 -6.16
C SER A 625 -29.73 -83.40 -6.92
N GLY A 626 -29.27 -82.94 -8.09
CA GLY A 626 -28.32 -83.68 -8.93
C GLY A 626 -28.59 -83.57 -10.43
N ILE A 627 -27.56 -83.88 -11.23
CA ILE A 627 -27.58 -83.71 -12.69
C ILE A 627 -28.21 -84.90 -13.46
N THR A 628 -28.54 -86.00 -12.78
CA THR A 628 -29.09 -87.21 -13.40
C THR A 628 -30.49 -86.93 -13.96
N PRO A 629 -30.72 -87.05 -15.28
CA PRO A 629 -31.99 -86.67 -15.89
C PRO A 629 -33.01 -87.82 -15.83
N ASN A 630 -33.30 -88.33 -14.63
CA ASN A 630 -34.31 -89.37 -14.44
C ASN A 630 -35.12 -89.22 -13.13
N GLN A 631 -36.30 -89.83 -13.12
CA GLN A 631 -37.17 -89.92 -11.94
C GLN A 631 -38.05 -91.17 -12.01
N THR A 632 -38.05 -91.97 -10.94
CA THR A 632 -38.98 -93.09 -10.78
C THR A 632 -40.26 -92.64 -10.08
N PHE A 633 -41.41 -92.96 -10.67
CA PHE A 633 -42.74 -92.83 -10.06
C PHE A 633 -43.28 -94.21 -9.71
N SER A 634 -44.18 -94.27 -8.73
CA SER A 634 -44.63 -95.51 -8.11
C SER A 634 -46.07 -95.42 -7.61
N GLY A 635 -46.74 -96.57 -7.56
CA GLY A 635 -48.18 -96.65 -7.25
C GLY A 635 -49.05 -96.12 -8.38
N LEU A 636 -48.65 -96.37 -9.64
CA LEU A 636 -49.41 -95.99 -10.82
C LEU A 636 -50.40 -97.08 -11.21
N LYS A 637 -51.53 -96.67 -11.81
CA LYS A 637 -52.49 -97.59 -12.41
C LYS A 637 -51.94 -98.10 -13.74
N SER A 638 -52.17 -99.37 -14.05
CA SER A 638 -51.84 -99.96 -15.35
C SER A 638 -52.76 -99.41 -16.46
N GLY A 639 -52.29 -99.41 -17.72
CA GLY A 639 -53.04 -98.94 -18.88
C GLY A 639 -53.53 -97.49 -18.83
N THR A 640 -52.95 -96.65 -17.97
CA THR A 640 -53.48 -95.31 -17.63
C THR A 640 -52.59 -94.21 -18.19
N TRP A 641 -53.21 -93.16 -18.74
CA TRP A 641 -52.50 -91.98 -19.23
C TRP A 641 -52.14 -91.01 -18.11
N TYR A 642 -50.92 -90.48 -18.15
CA TYR A 642 -50.42 -89.42 -17.28
C TYR A 642 -49.73 -88.33 -18.12
N ASN A 643 -49.84 -87.07 -17.72
CA ASN A 643 -49.01 -85.98 -18.23
C ASN A 643 -47.79 -85.83 -17.32
N PHE A 644 -46.61 -86.10 -17.87
CA PHE A 644 -45.33 -85.81 -17.23
C PHE A 644 -44.90 -84.38 -17.55
N THR A 645 -44.35 -83.68 -16.56
CA THR A 645 -43.79 -82.34 -16.67
C THR A 645 -42.43 -82.28 -15.99
N VAL A 646 -41.43 -81.64 -16.62
CA VAL A 646 -40.11 -81.41 -16.00
C VAL A 646 -39.48 -80.09 -16.47
N GLN A 647 -38.75 -79.44 -15.58
CA GLN A 647 -37.90 -78.28 -15.80
C GLN A 647 -36.51 -78.55 -15.21
N ALA A 648 -35.47 -78.05 -15.87
CA ALA A 648 -34.14 -77.94 -15.29
C ALA A 648 -34.05 -76.70 -14.39
N VAL A 649 -33.24 -76.82 -13.35
CA VAL A 649 -33.04 -75.80 -12.31
C VAL A 649 -31.55 -75.44 -12.23
N VAL A 650 -31.25 -74.14 -12.13
CA VAL A 650 -29.92 -73.63 -11.77
C VAL A 650 -30.01 -72.92 -10.41
N GLY A 651 -29.17 -73.35 -9.48
CA GLY A 651 -29.04 -72.80 -8.13
C GLY A 651 -29.86 -73.57 -7.07
N TYR A 652 -29.16 -74.07 -6.05
CA TYR A 652 -29.73 -74.50 -4.77
C TYR A 652 -28.86 -73.90 -3.65
N ALA A 653 -29.51 -73.46 -2.56
CA ALA A 653 -28.99 -72.57 -1.52
C ALA A 653 -28.68 -71.13 -1.99
N ASP A 654 -29.19 -70.16 -1.22
CA ASP A 654 -28.89 -68.72 -1.12
C ASP A 654 -28.69 -67.91 -2.41
N THR A 655 -29.16 -68.42 -3.55
CA THR A 655 -29.04 -67.81 -4.88
C THR A 655 -30.37 -67.86 -5.62
N MET A 656 -30.57 -66.92 -6.55
CA MET A 656 -31.82 -66.78 -7.31
C MET A 656 -32.04 -68.00 -8.22
N THR A 657 -32.96 -68.88 -7.83
CA THR A 657 -33.29 -70.11 -8.57
C THR A 657 -33.86 -69.78 -9.96
N LEU A 658 -33.19 -70.26 -11.01
CA LEU A 658 -33.65 -70.11 -12.39
C LEU A 658 -34.18 -71.44 -12.95
N TYR A 659 -35.35 -71.36 -13.59
CA TYR A 659 -36.04 -72.49 -14.21
C TYR A 659 -36.02 -72.39 -15.74
N SER A 660 -35.84 -73.52 -16.42
CA SER A 660 -36.00 -73.66 -17.88
C SER A 660 -37.45 -73.47 -18.34
N GLY A 661 -37.69 -73.56 -19.66
CA GLY A 661 -39.00 -73.96 -20.19
C GLY A 661 -39.42 -75.36 -19.70
N ILE A 662 -40.71 -75.67 -19.82
CA ILE A 662 -41.30 -76.94 -19.36
C ILE A 662 -41.30 -77.95 -20.53
N LEU A 663 -40.66 -79.10 -20.34
CA LEU A 663 -41.00 -80.29 -21.12
C LEU A 663 -42.31 -80.84 -20.56
N SER A 664 -43.34 -80.99 -21.41
CA SER A 664 -44.61 -81.66 -21.05
C SER A 664 -44.89 -82.76 -22.06
N GLN A 665 -45.17 -83.98 -21.58
CA GLN A 665 -45.37 -85.16 -22.43
C GLN A 665 -46.44 -86.09 -21.83
N LEU A 666 -47.40 -86.49 -22.66
CA LEU A 666 -48.33 -87.57 -22.32
C LEU A 666 -47.64 -88.92 -22.45
N ILE A 667 -47.82 -89.76 -21.44
CA ILE A 667 -47.30 -91.14 -21.37
C ILE A 667 -48.44 -92.07 -20.94
N LYS A 668 -48.48 -93.30 -21.47
CA LYS A 668 -49.41 -94.36 -21.04
C LYS A 668 -48.62 -95.41 -20.27
N THR A 669 -49.13 -95.89 -19.14
CA THR A 669 -48.53 -97.05 -18.49
C THR A 669 -48.80 -98.33 -19.29
N LYS A 670 -47.84 -99.29 -19.30
CA LYS A 670 -48.05 -100.61 -19.92
C LYS A 670 -49.31 -101.25 -19.33
N VAL A 671 -50.08 -101.91 -20.18
CA VAL A 671 -51.28 -102.69 -19.79
C VAL A 671 -50.84 -104.02 -19.19
N GLN A 672 -51.57 -104.52 -18.19
CA GLN A 672 -51.43 -105.86 -17.64
C GLN A 672 -52.69 -106.67 -17.96
N ALA A 673 -52.65 -108.00 -17.80
CA ALA A 673 -53.84 -108.83 -17.91
C ALA A 673 -54.96 -108.33 -16.96
N PRO A 674 -56.22 -108.24 -17.42
CA PRO A 674 -57.33 -107.79 -16.60
C PRO A 674 -57.65 -108.83 -15.51
N ASN A 675 -58.17 -108.37 -14.37
CA ASN A 675 -58.81 -109.28 -13.42
C ASN A 675 -60.15 -109.78 -13.99
N PRO A 676 -60.60 -111.00 -13.67
CA PRO A 676 -61.88 -111.53 -14.15
C PRO A 676 -63.08 -110.66 -13.73
N PRO A 677 -64.24 -110.80 -14.38
CA PRO A 677 -65.50 -110.24 -13.87
C PRO A 677 -65.82 -110.77 -12.47
N THR A 678 -66.73 -110.10 -11.77
CA THR A 678 -67.28 -110.57 -10.49
C THR A 678 -68.79 -110.72 -10.56
N ASN A 679 -69.39 -111.45 -9.62
CA ASN A 679 -70.84 -111.60 -9.46
C ASN A 679 -71.58 -112.02 -10.76
N LEU A 680 -71.09 -113.08 -11.41
CA LEU A 680 -71.71 -113.65 -12.60
C LEU A 680 -73.04 -114.35 -12.24
N THR A 681 -74.11 -113.97 -12.91
CA THR A 681 -75.49 -114.41 -12.68
C THR A 681 -76.20 -114.66 -14.01
N CYS A 682 -77.27 -115.45 -13.99
CA CYS A 682 -78.16 -115.68 -15.14
C CYS A 682 -79.60 -115.27 -14.81
N PHE A 683 -80.35 -114.87 -15.83
CA PHE A 683 -81.77 -114.54 -15.78
C PHE A 683 -82.38 -114.57 -17.20
N ASN A 684 -83.69 -114.34 -17.32
CA ASN A 684 -84.42 -114.31 -18.60
C ASN A 684 -84.16 -115.56 -19.46
N GLU A 685 -84.24 -116.73 -18.85
CA GLU A 685 -84.10 -118.02 -19.52
C GLU A 685 -85.30 -118.25 -20.44
N THR A 686 -85.05 -118.70 -21.67
CA THR A 686 -86.06 -119.20 -22.59
C THR A 686 -85.78 -120.68 -22.90
N ASP A 687 -86.46 -121.27 -23.89
CA ASP A 687 -86.09 -122.58 -24.41
C ASP A 687 -84.83 -122.53 -25.30
N ARG A 688 -84.40 -121.34 -25.76
CA ARG A 688 -83.28 -121.14 -26.72
C ARG A 688 -82.20 -120.14 -26.31
N SER A 689 -82.34 -119.46 -25.17
CA SER A 689 -81.39 -118.44 -24.72
C SER A 689 -81.36 -118.28 -23.21
N ILE A 690 -80.23 -117.79 -22.70
CA ILE A 690 -80.01 -117.40 -21.31
C ILE A 690 -79.32 -116.04 -21.32
N THR A 691 -79.77 -115.09 -20.49
CA THR A 691 -79.10 -113.80 -20.33
C THR A 691 -78.17 -113.84 -19.12
N LEU A 692 -76.89 -113.61 -19.37
CA LEU A 692 -75.84 -113.51 -18.37
C LEU A 692 -75.64 -112.05 -17.96
N LYS A 693 -75.30 -111.81 -16.70
CA LYS A 693 -74.90 -110.50 -16.18
C LYS A 693 -73.82 -110.64 -15.11
N TRP A 694 -72.88 -109.72 -15.11
CA TRP A 694 -71.74 -109.68 -14.19
C TRP A 694 -71.46 -108.23 -13.75
N ILE A 695 -70.37 -108.05 -13.02
CA ILE A 695 -69.80 -106.75 -12.64
C ILE A 695 -68.38 -106.68 -13.22
N GLN A 696 -67.96 -105.51 -13.70
CA GLN A 696 -66.60 -105.26 -14.19
C GLN A 696 -65.60 -105.34 -13.02
N PRO A 697 -64.39 -105.92 -13.20
CA PRO A 697 -63.36 -105.92 -12.16
C PRO A 697 -63.07 -104.51 -11.62
N GLU A 698 -62.95 -104.39 -10.29
CA GLU A 698 -62.56 -103.13 -9.62
C GLU A 698 -61.16 -102.65 -10.04
N SER A 699 -60.28 -103.60 -10.39
CA SER A 699 -58.96 -103.36 -10.99
C SER A 699 -58.93 -103.97 -12.41
N PRO A 700 -59.37 -103.25 -13.45
CA PRO A 700 -59.43 -103.76 -14.82
C PRO A 700 -58.07 -103.78 -15.53
N ASN A 701 -57.02 -103.22 -14.90
CA ASN A 701 -55.64 -103.18 -15.37
C ASN A 701 -55.41 -102.55 -16.77
N GLY A 702 -56.39 -101.79 -17.24
CA GLY A 702 -56.49 -101.19 -18.56
C GLY A 702 -57.97 -100.94 -18.88
N ASP A 703 -58.26 -100.46 -20.08
CA ASP A 703 -59.63 -100.30 -20.55
C ASP A 703 -60.18 -101.65 -21.03
N ILE A 704 -61.30 -102.10 -20.46
CA ILE A 704 -61.96 -103.36 -20.90
C ILE A 704 -62.64 -103.12 -22.25
N ILE A 705 -62.31 -103.95 -23.24
CA ILE A 705 -62.81 -103.82 -24.62
C ILE A 705 -63.84 -104.89 -25.00
N SER A 706 -63.83 -106.04 -24.33
CA SER A 706 -64.78 -107.14 -24.54
C SER A 706 -64.72 -108.17 -23.42
N TYR A 707 -65.61 -109.16 -23.48
CA TYR A 707 -65.62 -110.34 -22.60
C TYR A 707 -65.76 -111.61 -23.43
N ILE A 708 -64.97 -112.64 -23.11
CA ILE A 708 -65.06 -113.97 -23.74
C ILE A 708 -65.88 -114.87 -22.83
N ILE A 709 -66.88 -115.55 -23.39
CA ILE A 709 -67.84 -116.39 -22.65
C ILE A 709 -67.65 -117.82 -23.16
N VAL A 710 -67.05 -118.69 -22.33
CA VAL A 710 -66.95 -120.13 -22.61
C VAL A 710 -68.19 -120.81 -22.03
N ILE A 711 -68.90 -121.57 -22.86
CA ILE A 711 -70.23 -122.13 -22.58
C ILE A 711 -70.12 -123.64 -22.64
N ASN A 712 -70.43 -124.32 -21.53
CA ASN A 712 -70.37 -125.77 -21.44
C ASN A 712 -71.78 -126.31 -21.16
N GLN A 713 -72.39 -127.01 -22.12
CA GLN A 713 -73.57 -127.82 -21.85
C GLN A 713 -73.15 -128.98 -20.93
N THR A 714 -73.87 -129.20 -19.82
CA THR A 714 -73.55 -130.27 -18.86
C THR A 714 -74.48 -131.46 -18.96
N GLN A 715 -75.76 -131.24 -19.30
CA GLN A 715 -76.73 -132.28 -19.65
C GLN A 715 -77.72 -131.77 -20.71
N PRO A 716 -78.26 -132.65 -21.59
CA PRO A 716 -78.04 -134.10 -21.64
C PRO A 716 -76.73 -134.51 -22.35
N SER A 717 -76.10 -133.59 -23.09
CA SER A 717 -74.83 -133.81 -23.81
C SER A 717 -73.76 -132.85 -23.32
N GLN A 718 -72.50 -133.31 -23.24
CA GLN A 718 -71.36 -132.42 -23.05
C GLN A 718 -70.95 -131.80 -24.38
N GLN A 719 -71.10 -130.48 -24.51
CA GLN A 719 -70.65 -129.69 -25.64
C GLN A 719 -70.07 -128.37 -25.13
N GLN A 720 -68.96 -127.92 -25.73
CA GLN A 720 -68.32 -126.64 -25.41
C GLN A 720 -68.29 -125.74 -26.65
N PHE A 721 -68.63 -124.47 -26.48
CA PHE A 721 -68.52 -123.43 -27.49
C PHE A 721 -68.28 -122.07 -26.84
N ASN A 722 -67.82 -121.10 -27.63
CA ASN A 722 -67.48 -119.75 -27.16
C ASN A 722 -68.38 -118.70 -27.80
N ASP A 723 -68.72 -117.67 -27.03
CA ASP A 723 -69.42 -116.45 -27.46
C ASP A 723 -68.64 -115.22 -26.93
N THR A 724 -68.92 -114.01 -27.41
CA THR A 724 -68.24 -112.78 -26.97
C THR A 724 -69.19 -111.61 -26.79
N SER A 725 -69.14 -110.97 -25.63
CA SER A 725 -69.75 -109.63 -25.43
C SER A 725 -68.75 -108.58 -25.89
N GLN A 726 -69.14 -107.75 -26.85
CA GLN A 726 -68.28 -106.68 -27.37
C GLN A 726 -68.55 -105.34 -26.66
N GLY A 727 -67.48 -104.60 -26.37
CA GLY A 727 -67.52 -103.38 -25.57
C GLY A 727 -67.64 -103.64 -24.06
N THR A 728 -67.91 -102.58 -23.30
CA THR A 728 -68.02 -102.59 -21.83
C THR A 728 -69.36 -103.11 -21.30
N ASN A 729 -70.10 -103.88 -22.08
CA ASN A 729 -71.43 -104.37 -21.70
C ASN A 729 -71.32 -105.53 -20.70
N VAL A 730 -71.67 -105.25 -19.43
CA VAL A 730 -71.66 -106.24 -18.33
C VAL A 730 -72.85 -107.21 -18.32
N GLN A 731 -73.50 -107.36 -19.47
CA GLN A 731 -74.65 -108.24 -19.69
C GLN A 731 -74.62 -108.72 -21.15
N HIS A 732 -74.92 -110.00 -21.38
CA HIS A 732 -74.95 -110.61 -22.71
C HIS A 732 -75.98 -111.74 -22.78
N THR A 733 -76.72 -111.85 -23.88
CA THR A 733 -77.68 -112.94 -24.08
C THR A 733 -77.07 -113.99 -24.99
N VAL A 734 -76.76 -115.16 -24.43
CA VAL A 734 -76.31 -116.33 -25.20
C VAL A 734 -77.54 -116.96 -25.86
N ASN A 735 -77.47 -117.18 -27.18
CA ASN A 735 -78.57 -117.67 -28.00
C ASN A 735 -78.23 -119.02 -28.66
N GLY A 736 -79.23 -119.70 -29.22
CA GLY A 736 -79.05 -120.97 -29.93
C GLY A 736 -78.93 -122.19 -29.02
N LEU A 737 -79.31 -122.04 -27.74
CA LEU A 737 -79.24 -123.11 -26.75
C LEU A 737 -80.25 -124.24 -27.02
N THR A 738 -80.05 -125.38 -26.36
CA THR A 738 -80.90 -126.57 -26.43
C THR A 738 -81.87 -126.56 -25.25
N ALA A 739 -83.17 -126.57 -25.53
CA ALA A 739 -84.22 -126.55 -24.50
C ALA A 739 -84.04 -127.63 -23.42
N GLY A 740 -84.46 -127.30 -22.19
CA GLY A 740 -84.33 -128.17 -21.01
C GLY A 740 -82.90 -128.54 -20.60
N SER A 741 -81.86 -127.97 -21.22
CA SER A 741 -80.46 -128.30 -20.94
C SER A 741 -79.85 -127.43 -19.85
N PHE A 742 -78.88 -128.00 -19.13
CA PHE A 742 -78.08 -127.31 -18.12
C PHE A 742 -76.75 -126.83 -18.72
N TYR A 743 -76.26 -125.68 -18.25
CA TYR A 743 -75.05 -125.02 -18.73
C TYR A 743 -74.18 -124.49 -17.59
N THR A 744 -72.86 -124.59 -17.73
CA THR A 744 -71.92 -123.71 -17.03
C THR A 744 -71.39 -122.63 -17.96
N PHE A 745 -71.09 -121.46 -17.39
CA PHE A 745 -70.59 -120.29 -18.09
C PHE A 745 -69.32 -119.78 -17.40
N HIS A 746 -68.23 -119.67 -18.15
CA HIS A 746 -66.99 -119.05 -17.68
C HIS A 746 -66.79 -117.74 -18.44
N VAL A 747 -66.81 -116.59 -17.77
CA VAL A 747 -66.62 -115.28 -18.38
C VAL A 747 -65.24 -114.73 -18.04
N TYR A 748 -64.46 -114.45 -19.08
CA TYR A 748 -63.15 -113.80 -19.03
C TYR A 748 -63.29 -112.33 -19.46
N THR A 749 -62.49 -111.45 -18.87
CA THR A 749 -62.32 -110.06 -19.33
C THR A 749 -61.25 -109.97 -20.41
N VAL A 750 -61.39 -109.02 -21.32
CA VAL A 750 -60.36 -108.66 -22.29
C VAL A 750 -60.10 -107.16 -22.24
N ASN A 751 -58.84 -106.78 -22.06
CA ASN A 751 -58.33 -105.44 -22.36
C ASN A 751 -57.36 -105.52 -23.54
N GLU A 752 -57.02 -104.38 -24.16
CA GLU A 752 -56.18 -104.22 -25.37
C GLU A 752 -55.66 -105.49 -26.06
N ASN A 753 -54.64 -106.16 -25.47
CA ASN A 753 -54.01 -107.37 -25.99
C ASN A 753 -54.02 -108.55 -24.98
N TYR A 754 -54.77 -108.47 -23.88
CA TYR A 754 -54.74 -109.46 -22.80
C TYR A 754 -56.14 -109.91 -22.37
N THR A 755 -56.34 -111.23 -22.36
CA THR A 755 -57.43 -111.90 -21.64
C THR A 755 -57.05 -112.12 -20.18
N SER A 756 -58.02 -112.14 -19.26
CA SER A 756 -57.78 -112.49 -17.87
C SER A 756 -57.22 -113.91 -17.71
N THR A 757 -56.30 -114.10 -16.76
CA THR A 757 -55.70 -115.41 -16.44
C THR A 757 -56.63 -116.33 -15.64
N SER A 758 -57.79 -115.81 -15.22
CA SER A 758 -58.86 -116.51 -14.51
C SER A 758 -60.21 -116.02 -15.05
N PHE A 759 -61.31 -116.60 -14.59
CA PHE A 759 -62.67 -116.38 -15.10
C PHE A 759 -63.68 -116.29 -13.95
N ALA A 760 -64.81 -115.63 -14.21
CA ALA A 760 -66.01 -115.75 -13.39
C ALA A 760 -66.76 -117.02 -13.79
N GLU A 761 -67.07 -117.90 -12.84
CA GLU A 761 -67.79 -119.16 -13.09
C GLU A 761 -69.24 -119.11 -12.58
N LEU A 762 -70.15 -119.72 -13.34
CA LEU A 762 -71.55 -119.91 -12.97
C LEU A 762 -72.02 -121.28 -13.47
N THR A 763 -72.48 -122.15 -12.56
CA THR A 763 -72.72 -123.59 -12.84
C THR A 763 -74.18 -124.03 -12.82
N SER A 764 -75.10 -123.15 -12.43
CA SER A 764 -76.47 -123.50 -12.02
C SER A 764 -77.57 -122.88 -12.89
N CYS A 765 -77.38 -122.86 -14.21
CA CYS A 765 -78.31 -122.22 -15.16
C CYS A 765 -78.81 -123.21 -16.19
N ALA A 766 -80.11 -123.13 -16.53
CA ALA A 766 -80.75 -124.02 -17.48
C ALA A 766 -81.77 -123.29 -18.34
N THR A 767 -81.86 -123.67 -19.61
CA THR A 767 -82.98 -123.28 -20.48
C THR A 767 -84.27 -123.93 -20.01
N LYS A 768 -85.40 -123.26 -20.22
CA LYS A 768 -86.72 -123.84 -19.96
C LYS A 768 -86.99 -125.03 -20.92
N PRO A 769 -87.87 -125.98 -20.54
CA PRO A 769 -88.45 -126.92 -21.49
C PRO A 769 -89.22 -126.20 -22.61
N GLN A 770 -89.54 -126.94 -23.68
CA GLN A 770 -90.49 -126.50 -24.71
C GLN A 770 -91.95 -126.61 -24.21
#